data_AF-A0A1F8P7N0-F1
#
_entry.id   AF-A0A1F8P7N0-F1
#
_cell.length_a   1.000
_cell.length_b   1.000
_cell.length_c   1.000
_cell.angle_alpha   90.00
_cell.angle_beta   90.00
_cell.angle_gamma   90.00
#
_symmetry.space_group_name_H-M   'P 1'
#
loop_
_entity.id
_entity.type
_entity.pdbx_description
1 polymer ?
#
loop_
_entity_poly.entity_id
_entity_poly.type
_entity_poly.pdbx_seq_one_letter_code
_entity_poly.pdbx_strand_id
1 'polypeptide(L)'
;MKKRLLAKRNLLSLMAFGVISGAILLLAACAGAQVTAGPAGPAGPAGPQGPAGPLAPGVERQLNATLDISKPANGTHFVAGEQAVLTVTLKDQNGNAFDRATDFSQLRLMLAGPQEPPDTVTAVKLLKTSADRSQPIHHYVDLLSNSDVQQNGTTLTYKLAAVSDEKPGTYIASVWAVEKAAPLQQVMVTAEFQVGTATIEKQIVDKSKCAACHLGADSGKFYFAHIDVGFSPVGNPSIDQGAPQNCKTCHNNDGYAAYMDPEKNAGVADTLVHRVHGIHMGEELKSSHSVGTRETDTPGVFEDYTGVLFPNNVKNCNSCHVDDRWKTKPSQLACGACHDNIWFGELASMPKTYVAHDGGPQANDSVCATCHPADTGGLKAVAEAHKVEQPMDKIDISLSPPRNGEFYIAGEKPMVTLVIRNDKNKPIDHTLVSESTFSSANFYVYGPRLNSVPVLTNTAKNGNSKARASVSSTIPASQQSATDNITKGWTFAAGDTFKISVNAGPVQELAFPTGVQTAAQVAAFLNANLKDVTVTSNALGNINLLSKIYGDKSRFEIYNSPVTTIMGWKTAGRDITREGKVVGKTAGVTMEPYVVMANVSTHAIDMRPRSDPLIYTDPLVTRNNANITYQLDDVASLKPGTYMVYSYTVPSGITAGTLANPGPKGTPNAAAKALDVSRAGMGFTTFQVGTETPDKKIATNCTDCHGSNIWHLDEGPIHQQPFDTDYCKACHDYNRSGTGELGPTLGGTSTSGFMGYGAKPLSARLHGVHRGVYLEHSEYIYAGNPDAFAEVVFPQDIRNCTKCHSADTTGTWETEPGRLACMSCHDSDSANAHAILMTSNPTPADPWNVNRVETCKTCHGEGKEFAPDKVHNISNPYKPPYPRKAE
;
A
#
# COMPACT_ATOMS: atom_id res chain seq x y z
N MET A 1 -42.37 -45.02 -5.08
CA MET A 1 -41.99 -45.72 -3.83
C MET A 1 -41.98 -44.72 -2.67
N LYS A 2 -42.72 -45.05 -1.60
CA LYS A 2 -43.00 -44.35 -0.30
C LYS A 2 -41.74 -43.69 0.34
N LYS A 3 -41.72 -42.42 0.80
CA LYS A 3 -42.29 -41.78 2.04
C LYS A 3 -41.86 -42.38 3.40
N ARG A 4 -41.24 -41.54 4.28
CA ARG A 4 -41.36 -41.34 5.77
C ARG A 4 -39.99 -40.91 6.34
N LEU A 5 -39.73 -39.81 7.06
CA LEU A 5 -40.36 -38.99 8.13
C LEU A 5 -40.35 -39.64 9.54
N LEU A 6 -40.10 -38.81 10.57
CA LEU A 6 -40.09 -38.96 12.06
C LEU A 6 -38.69 -39.02 12.71
N ALA A 7 -38.40 -38.45 13.89
CA ALA A 7 -39.04 -37.44 14.76
C ALA A 7 -38.11 -37.12 15.96
N LYS A 8 -38.35 -35.96 16.60
CA LYS A 8 -37.76 -35.40 17.84
C LYS A 8 -37.98 -36.26 19.10
N ARG A 9 -37.11 -36.19 20.12
CA ARG A 9 -37.33 -35.57 21.47
C ARG A 9 -36.36 -36.02 22.59
N ASN A 10 -36.10 -35.06 23.48
CA ASN A 10 -35.38 -35.04 24.77
C ASN A 10 -35.68 -36.19 25.75
N LEU A 11 -34.72 -36.46 26.65
CA LEU A 11 -34.98 -36.91 28.03
C LEU A 11 -33.92 -36.38 29.02
N LEU A 12 -34.37 -35.73 30.09
CA LEU A 12 -33.67 -35.51 31.37
C LEU A 12 -33.69 -36.81 32.20
N SER A 13 -32.68 -37.06 33.05
CA SER A 13 -32.92 -37.59 34.40
C SER A 13 -31.74 -37.39 35.37
N LEU A 14 -32.08 -37.21 36.64
CA LEU A 14 -31.29 -36.82 37.81
C LEU A 14 -30.55 -37.97 38.51
N MET A 15 -29.43 -37.59 39.17
CA MET A 15 -28.89 -37.95 40.51
C MET A 15 -28.92 -39.41 41.04
N ALA A 16 -27.78 -39.90 41.54
CA ALA A 16 -27.39 -39.85 42.97
C ALA A 16 -26.26 -40.85 43.36
N PHE A 17 -25.61 -40.55 44.50
CA PHE A 17 -24.72 -41.36 45.38
C PHE A 17 -23.19 -41.34 45.17
N GLY A 18 -22.48 -40.63 46.07
CA GLY A 18 -21.96 -41.26 47.29
C GLY A 18 -20.43 -41.32 47.54
N VAL A 19 -19.94 -40.42 48.41
CA VAL A 19 -18.99 -40.60 49.56
C VAL A 19 -17.53 -41.03 49.32
N ILE A 20 -16.59 -40.30 49.96
CA ILE A 20 -15.41 -40.72 50.81
C ILE A 20 -14.50 -39.47 51.00
N SER A 21 -14.52 -38.80 52.17
CA SER A 21 -13.54 -38.83 53.30
C SER A 21 -12.16 -38.21 52.96
N GLY A 22 -11.72 -37.08 53.56
CA GLY A 22 -11.12 -36.90 54.91
C GLY A 22 -9.64 -36.47 54.72
N ALA A 23 -8.89 -35.74 55.56
CA ALA A 23 -9.00 -35.09 56.87
C ALA A 23 -7.77 -34.11 57.00
N ILE A 24 -7.92 -32.89 57.53
CA ILE A 24 -7.49 -32.38 58.86
C ILE A 24 -5.96 -32.28 59.14
N LEU A 25 -5.46 -31.06 59.37
CA LEU A 25 -4.73 -30.53 60.57
C LEU A 25 -4.19 -29.10 60.24
N LEU A 26 -4.49 -27.94 60.89
CA LEU A 26 -4.57 -27.39 62.26
C LEU A 26 -3.32 -26.59 62.72
N LEU A 27 -3.60 -25.44 63.38
CA LEU A 27 -2.80 -24.55 64.26
C LEU A 27 -2.21 -23.27 63.60
N ALA A 28 -2.32 -22.06 64.15
CA ALA A 28 -3.02 -21.53 65.34
C ALA A 28 -3.07 -19.98 65.25
N ALA A 29 -4.03 -19.38 65.94
CA ALA A 29 -4.32 -17.95 66.01
C ALA A 29 -3.69 -17.27 67.24
N CYS A 30 -3.59 -15.94 67.20
CA CYS A 30 -3.68 -15.07 68.38
C CYS A 30 -4.87 -14.13 68.23
N ALA A 31 -5.73 -14.07 69.25
CA ALA A 31 -6.98 -13.32 69.29
C ALA A 31 -6.87 -12.04 70.15
N GLY A 32 -7.62 -11.02 69.76
CA GLY A 32 -7.97 -9.84 70.57
C GLY A 32 -9.48 -9.60 70.48
N ALA A 33 -10.10 -9.21 71.60
CA ALA A 33 -11.50 -9.41 71.97
C ALA A 33 -12.58 -8.71 71.13
N GLN A 34 -13.73 -9.40 70.98
CA GLN A 34 -15.02 -8.83 70.53
C GLN A 34 -15.78 -8.19 71.69
N VAL A 35 -16.34 -7.00 71.43
CA VAL A 35 -17.48 -6.43 72.15
C VAL A 35 -18.67 -6.48 71.20
N THR A 36 -19.76 -7.15 71.57
CA THR A 36 -20.95 -7.34 70.73
C THR A 36 -21.89 -6.13 70.82
N ALA A 37 -22.13 -5.47 69.69
CA ALA A 37 -23.25 -4.54 69.51
C ALA A 37 -24.50 -5.33 69.09
N GLY A 38 -25.67 -4.97 69.65
CA GLY A 38 -26.96 -5.60 69.33
C GLY A 38 -27.43 -5.34 67.89
N PRO A 39 -28.42 -6.11 67.39
CA PRO A 39 -28.85 -6.05 66.00
C PRO A 39 -29.56 -4.72 65.67
N ALA A 40 -29.18 -4.13 64.53
CA ALA A 40 -29.83 -2.95 63.96
C ALA A 40 -31.27 -3.26 63.51
N GLY A 41 -32.19 -2.35 63.78
CA GLY A 41 -33.57 -2.42 63.26
C GLY A 41 -33.63 -2.31 61.73
N PRO A 42 -34.73 -2.75 61.10
CA PRO A 42 -34.86 -2.74 59.65
C PRO A 42 -34.82 -1.32 59.08
N ALA A 43 -34.08 -1.16 57.98
CA ALA A 43 -33.97 0.11 57.25
C ALA A 43 -35.33 0.55 56.69
N GLY A 44 -35.68 1.81 56.88
CA GLY A 44 -36.84 2.42 56.23
C GLY A 44 -36.65 2.47 54.69
N PRO A 45 -37.75 2.56 53.91
CA PRO A 45 -37.66 2.65 52.46
C PRO A 45 -36.89 3.90 52.03
N ALA A 46 -36.00 3.73 51.03
CA ALA A 46 -35.23 4.82 50.47
C ALA A 46 -36.16 5.89 49.86
N GLY A 47 -35.91 7.16 50.21
CA GLY A 47 -36.58 8.28 49.54
C GLY A 47 -36.22 8.35 48.05
N PRO A 48 -37.03 9.03 47.22
CA PRO A 48 -36.71 9.22 45.80
C PRO A 48 -35.35 9.91 45.64
N GLN A 49 -34.54 9.39 44.71
CA GLN A 49 -33.21 9.91 44.41
C GLN A 49 -33.32 11.34 43.89
N GLY A 50 -32.62 12.28 44.53
CA GLY A 50 -32.52 13.65 44.04
C GLY A 50 -31.82 13.72 42.67
N PRO A 51 -32.02 14.81 41.90
CA PRO A 51 -31.31 14.99 40.64
C PRO A 51 -29.79 14.92 40.87
N ALA A 52 -29.08 14.24 39.96
CA ALA A 52 -27.64 14.08 40.05
C ALA A 52 -26.96 15.46 40.01
N GLY A 53 -25.98 15.68 40.89
CA GLY A 53 -25.15 16.87 40.87
C GLY A 53 -24.31 16.96 39.58
N PRO A 54 -23.87 18.16 39.18
CA PRO A 54 -22.99 18.32 38.02
C PRO A 54 -21.70 17.52 38.18
N LEU A 55 -21.20 16.99 37.05
CA LEU A 55 -19.93 16.26 36.98
C LEU A 55 -18.75 17.15 37.39
N ALA A 56 -17.70 16.52 37.93
CA ALA A 56 -16.45 17.22 38.25
C ALA A 56 -15.86 17.88 36.98
N PRO A 57 -15.25 19.07 37.09
CA PRO A 57 -14.56 19.71 35.98
C PRO A 57 -13.50 18.76 35.38
N GLY A 58 -13.56 18.52 34.06
CA GLY A 58 -12.57 17.73 33.32
C GLY A 58 -12.95 16.28 33.00
N VAL A 59 -14.15 15.82 33.33
CA VAL A 59 -14.66 14.50 32.87
C VAL A 59 -15.46 14.69 31.57
N GLU A 60 -14.94 14.21 30.44
CA GLU A 60 -15.68 14.22 29.15
C GLU A 60 -16.93 13.33 29.23
N ARG A 61 -18.07 13.85 28.76
CA ARG A 61 -19.32 13.08 28.59
C ARG A 61 -19.29 12.41 27.23
N GLN A 62 -19.23 11.08 27.12
CA GLN A 62 -19.32 10.46 25.80
C GLN A 62 -20.74 10.61 25.25
N LEU A 63 -20.84 11.28 24.10
CA LEU A 63 -22.10 11.50 23.41
C LEU A 63 -22.62 10.20 22.78
N ASN A 64 -23.84 9.81 23.13
CA ASN A 64 -24.57 8.71 22.51
C ASN A 64 -25.92 9.21 21.98
N ALA A 65 -26.23 8.86 20.74
CA ALA A 65 -27.50 9.21 20.11
C ALA A 65 -28.20 7.98 19.53
N THR A 66 -29.52 8.00 19.52
CA THR A 66 -30.35 7.08 18.72
C THR A 66 -31.37 7.88 17.94
N LEU A 67 -31.81 7.33 16.79
CA LEU A 67 -32.85 7.90 15.98
C LEU A 67 -33.89 6.83 15.67
N ASP A 68 -35.14 7.12 16.02
CA ASP A 68 -36.30 6.27 15.78
C ASP A 68 -37.34 7.00 14.93
N ILE A 69 -38.12 6.24 14.17
CA ILE A 69 -39.20 6.75 13.31
C ILE A 69 -40.51 6.08 13.73
N SER A 70 -41.58 6.87 13.85
CA SER A 70 -42.91 6.34 14.15
C SER A 70 -43.36 5.30 13.12
N LYS A 71 -44.23 4.37 13.52
CA LYS A 71 -44.79 3.39 12.58
C LYS A 71 -45.88 4.03 11.70
N PRO A 72 -45.95 3.69 10.40
CA PRO A 72 -47.07 4.08 9.54
C PRO A 72 -48.35 3.36 9.95
N ALA A 73 -49.52 3.88 9.58
CA ALA A 73 -50.79 3.30 10.03
C ALA A 73 -51.02 1.88 9.48
N ASN A 74 -50.53 1.61 8.26
CA ASN A 74 -50.57 0.28 7.64
C ASN A 74 -49.45 -0.67 8.13
N GLY A 75 -48.53 -0.19 8.98
CA GLY A 75 -47.43 -0.97 9.55
C GLY A 75 -46.23 -1.24 8.64
N THR A 76 -46.24 -0.82 7.38
CA THR A 76 -45.15 -1.11 6.41
C THR A 76 -44.55 0.13 5.73
N HIS A 77 -45.37 1.10 5.31
CA HIS A 77 -44.90 2.30 4.61
C HIS A 77 -45.85 3.48 4.81
N PHE A 78 -45.32 4.70 4.80
CA PHE A 78 -46.15 5.90 4.84
C PHE A 78 -46.79 6.16 3.48
N VAL A 79 -48.05 6.56 3.48
CA VAL A 79 -48.81 6.93 2.26
C VAL A 79 -49.18 8.42 2.30
N ALA A 80 -49.60 8.95 1.15
CA ALA A 80 -49.99 10.36 1.03
C ALA A 80 -50.97 10.79 2.15
N GLY A 81 -50.67 11.92 2.79
CA GLY A 81 -51.39 12.44 3.95
C GLY A 81 -50.85 11.99 5.32
N GLU A 82 -50.11 10.88 5.41
CA GLU A 82 -49.51 10.44 6.67
C GLU A 82 -48.24 11.23 7.01
N GLN A 83 -47.96 11.38 8.30
CA GLN A 83 -46.80 12.12 8.81
C GLN A 83 -45.96 11.22 9.69
N ALA A 84 -44.66 11.12 9.41
CA ALA A 84 -43.72 10.46 10.30
C ALA A 84 -43.28 11.40 11.44
N VAL A 85 -43.08 10.83 12.62
CA VAL A 85 -42.46 11.52 13.77
C VAL A 85 -41.09 10.90 14.00
N LEU A 86 -40.06 11.73 13.92
CA LEU A 86 -38.69 11.36 14.26
C LEU A 86 -38.48 11.61 15.74
N THR A 87 -37.83 10.66 16.40
CA THR A 87 -37.51 10.69 17.82
C THR A 87 -36.01 10.48 17.98
N VAL A 88 -35.31 11.53 18.40
CA VAL A 88 -33.87 11.52 18.66
C VAL A 88 -33.65 11.42 20.16
N THR A 89 -32.91 10.43 20.62
CA THR A 89 -32.50 10.36 22.03
C THR A 89 -31.04 10.76 22.15
N LEU A 90 -30.73 11.74 23.00
CA LEU A 90 -29.39 12.27 23.23
C LEU A 90 -29.02 12.09 24.71
N LYS A 91 -28.06 11.20 24.99
CA LYS A 91 -27.65 10.88 26.36
C LYS A 91 -26.16 10.57 26.46
N ASP A 92 -25.59 10.74 27.64
CA ASP A 92 -24.22 10.29 27.92
C ASP A 92 -24.16 8.80 28.31
N GLN A 93 -22.95 8.27 28.51
CA GLN A 93 -22.72 6.88 28.93
C GLN A 93 -23.42 6.47 30.24
N ASN A 94 -23.77 7.45 31.08
CA ASN A 94 -24.44 7.24 32.37
C ASN A 94 -25.95 7.46 32.27
N GLY A 95 -26.47 7.78 31.08
CA GLY A 95 -27.89 8.03 30.83
C GLY A 95 -28.35 9.46 31.12
N ASN A 96 -27.45 10.40 31.42
CA ASN A 96 -27.85 11.79 31.64
C ASN A 96 -28.18 12.47 30.31
N ALA A 97 -29.23 13.29 30.30
CA ALA A 97 -29.66 14.04 29.13
C ALA A 97 -28.63 15.12 28.75
N PHE A 98 -28.44 15.30 27.46
CA PHE A 98 -27.81 16.52 26.94
C PHE A 98 -28.87 17.61 26.72
N ASP A 99 -28.53 18.85 27.04
CA ASP A 99 -29.38 19.99 26.72
C ASP A 99 -29.13 20.45 25.29
N ARG A 100 -30.22 20.52 24.51
CA ARG A 100 -30.21 20.94 23.11
C ARG A 100 -29.52 22.29 22.89
N ALA A 101 -29.77 23.28 23.75
CA ALA A 101 -29.34 24.66 23.52
C ALA A 101 -27.92 24.94 24.03
N THR A 102 -27.47 24.25 25.08
CA THR A 102 -26.16 24.52 25.70
C THR A 102 -25.08 23.53 25.32
N ASP A 103 -25.43 22.26 25.08
CA ASP A 103 -24.43 21.19 25.01
C ASP A 103 -23.94 20.91 23.59
N PHE A 104 -24.63 21.41 22.56
CA PHE A 104 -24.31 21.13 21.16
C PHE A 104 -23.87 22.38 20.39
N SER A 105 -22.84 22.23 19.56
CA SER A 105 -22.44 23.24 18.57
C SER A 105 -23.12 22.99 17.22
N GLN A 106 -23.48 21.73 16.94
CA GLN A 106 -24.27 21.34 15.78
C GLN A 106 -25.27 20.26 16.15
N LEU A 107 -26.50 20.38 15.66
CA LEU A 107 -27.52 19.34 15.72
C LEU A 107 -28.40 19.43 14.49
N ARG A 108 -28.09 18.66 13.45
CA ARG A 108 -28.72 18.77 12.13
C ARG A 108 -29.49 17.51 11.80
N LEU A 109 -30.74 17.66 11.35
CA LEU A 109 -31.55 16.59 10.80
C LEU A 109 -31.57 16.69 9.27
N MET A 110 -31.19 15.60 8.61
CA MET A 110 -31.24 15.45 7.16
C MET A 110 -32.13 14.26 6.78
N LEU A 111 -32.68 14.29 5.57
CA LEU A 111 -33.55 13.26 5.04
C LEU A 111 -33.40 13.20 3.52
N ALA A 112 -33.07 12.03 2.99
CA ALA A 112 -32.93 11.81 1.56
C ALA A 112 -33.60 10.51 1.13
N GLY A 113 -34.16 10.49 -0.07
CA GLY A 113 -34.77 9.29 -0.66
C GLY A 113 -35.49 9.58 -1.99
N PRO A 114 -35.94 8.54 -2.70
CA PRO A 114 -35.66 7.12 -2.43
C PRO A 114 -34.16 6.79 -2.60
N GLN A 115 -33.69 5.67 -2.09
CA GLN A 115 -32.28 5.32 -1.94
C GLN A 115 -31.57 4.98 -3.27
N GLU A 116 -32.35 4.66 -4.31
CA GLU A 116 -31.87 4.41 -5.66
C GLU A 116 -31.14 5.66 -6.21
N PRO A 117 -29.82 5.61 -6.50
CA PRO A 117 -29.01 6.82 -6.70
C PRO A 117 -29.47 7.80 -7.80
N PRO A 118 -30.02 7.37 -8.95
CA PRO A 118 -30.60 8.29 -9.93
C PRO A 118 -31.79 9.11 -9.41
N ASP A 119 -32.49 8.62 -8.39
CA ASP A 119 -33.70 9.25 -7.86
C ASP A 119 -33.50 9.93 -6.51
N THR A 120 -32.38 9.67 -5.83
CA THR A 120 -32.12 10.21 -4.49
C THR A 120 -31.96 11.73 -4.52
N VAL A 121 -32.86 12.42 -3.83
CA VAL A 121 -32.79 13.86 -3.54
C VAL A 121 -33.03 14.09 -2.05
N THR A 122 -32.67 15.27 -1.54
CA THR A 122 -33.13 15.67 -0.21
C THR A 122 -34.63 15.89 -0.20
N ALA A 123 -35.36 15.27 0.74
CA ALA A 123 -36.81 15.37 0.84
C ALA A 123 -37.24 16.67 1.55
N VAL A 124 -36.97 17.81 0.91
CA VAL A 124 -37.16 19.15 1.50
C VAL A 124 -38.61 19.43 1.91
N LYS A 125 -39.59 18.87 1.19
CA LYS A 125 -41.02 18.97 1.52
C LYS A 125 -41.36 18.28 2.83
N LEU A 126 -40.94 17.02 3.00
CA LEU A 126 -41.08 16.28 4.26
C LEU A 126 -40.38 16.99 5.41
N LEU A 127 -39.17 17.53 5.16
CA LEU A 127 -38.39 18.28 6.15
C LEU A 127 -38.93 19.68 6.45
N LYS A 128 -39.94 20.19 5.73
CA LYS A 128 -40.40 21.59 5.85
C LYS A 128 -39.24 22.59 5.71
N THR A 129 -38.34 22.33 4.77
CA THR A 129 -37.16 23.17 4.48
C THR A 129 -37.12 23.56 3.00
N SER A 130 -36.06 24.23 2.56
CA SER A 130 -35.89 24.72 1.19
C SER A 130 -34.71 24.05 0.47
N ALA A 131 -34.82 23.92 -0.86
CA ALA A 131 -33.69 23.60 -1.75
C ALA A 131 -32.96 24.88 -2.24
N ASP A 132 -33.46 26.06 -1.89
CA ASP A 132 -32.85 27.34 -2.25
C ASP A 132 -31.56 27.56 -1.46
N ARG A 133 -30.42 27.41 -2.15
CA ARG A 133 -29.07 27.56 -1.60
C ARG A 133 -28.72 28.99 -1.21
N SER A 134 -29.53 29.99 -1.55
CA SER A 134 -29.33 31.36 -1.08
C SER A 134 -29.76 31.56 0.39
N GLN A 135 -30.54 30.61 0.93
CA GLN A 135 -30.99 30.64 2.32
C GLN A 135 -29.91 30.08 3.25
N PRO A 136 -29.76 30.61 4.47
CA PRO A 136 -28.75 30.12 5.42
C PRO A 136 -29.02 28.69 5.91
N ILE A 137 -30.28 28.26 5.86
CA ILE A 137 -30.70 26.88 6.18
C ILE A 137 -31.43 26.35 4.96
N HIS A 138 -30.82 25.38 4.29
CA HIS A 138 -31.36 24.70 3.13
C HIS A 138 -31.02 23.20 3.24
N HIS A 139 -31.89 22.33 2.73
CA HIS A 139 -31.67 20.86 2.67
C HIS A 139 -31.50 20.12 4.02
N TYR A 140 -31.54 20.82 5.14
CA TYR A 140 -31.55 20.22 6.47
C TYR A 140 -32.47 21.03 7.40
N VAL A 141 -32.75 20.46 8.56
CA VAL A 141 -33.40 21.12 9.69
C VAL A 141 -32.36 21.32 10.78
N ASP A 142 -32.14 22.56 11.19
CA ASP A 142 -31.35 22.86 12.38
C ASP A 142 -32.18 22.54 13.62
N LEU A 143 -31.90 21.39 14.24
CA LEU A 143 -32.59 20.98 15.46
C LEU A 143 -32.22 21.85 16.65
N LEU A 144 -31.22 22.75 16.58
CA LEU A 144 -30.92 23.70 17.66
C LEU A 144 -31.93 24.84 17.68
N SER A 145 -32.26 25.41 16.52
CA SER A 145 -33.05 26.64 16.41
C SER A 145 -34.49 26.44 15.93
N ASN A 146 -34.83 25.29 15.32
CA ASN A 146 -36.16 25.09 14.74
C ASN A 146 -37.26 24.99 15.82
N SER A 147 -38.32 25.78 15.66
CA SER A 147 -39.42 25.90 16.63
C SER A 147 -40.35 24.67 16.68
N ASP A 148 -40.36 23.84 15.65
CA ASP A 148 -41.21 22.64 15.60
C ASP A 148 -40.62 21.46 16.39
N VAL A 149 -39.36 21.58 16.83
CA VAL A 149 -38.68 20.54 17.61
C VAL A 149 -39.16 20.60 19.06
N GLN A 150 -39.76 19.52 19.53
CA GLN A 150 -40.21 19.37 20.91
C GLN A 150 -39.18 18.58 21.72
N GLN A 151 -38.75 19.12 22.85
CA GLN A 151 -37.82 18.46 23.77
C GLN A 151 -38.56 17.95 25.00
N ASN A 152 -38.34 16.68 25.35
CA ASN A 152 -38.83 16.05 26.56
C ASN A 152 -37.71 15.20 27.19
N GLY A 153 -37.05 15.72 28.24
CA GLY A 153 -35.91 15.07 28.87
C GLY A 153 -34.76 14.84 27.86
N THR A 154 -34.37 13.57 27.68
CA THR A 154 -33.32 13.12 26.75
C THR A 154 -33.74 13.14 25.28
N THR A 155 -35.01 13.41 24.99
CA THR A 155 -35.61 13.09 23.69
C THR A 155 -36.06 14.35 22.95
N LEU A 156 -35.65 14.49 21.70
CA LEU A 156 -36.14 15.48 20.75
C LEU A 156 -37.09 14.79 19.79
N THR A 157 -38.24 15.40 19.54
CA THR A 157 -39.20 14.94 18.53
C THR A 157 -39.40 15.98 17.46
N TYR A 158 -39.43 15.53 16.21
CA TYR A 158 -39.69 16.36 15.06
C TYR A 158 -40.70 15.67 14.14
N LYS A 159 -41.83 16.34 13.89
CA LYS A 159 -42.89 15.83 13.03
C LYS A 159 -42.67 16.32 11.60
N LEU A 160 -42.52 15.40 10.66
CA LEU A 160 -42.40 15.72 9.23
C LEU A 160 -43.70 16.31 8.67
N ALA A 161 -43.61 16.97 7.51
CA ALA A 161 -44.80 17.22 6.69
C ALA A 161 -45.47 15.91 6.26
N ALA A 162 -46.72 16.02 5.81
CA ALA A 162 -47.42 14.88 5.26
C ALA A 162 -46.75 14.42 3.97
N VAL A 163 -46.67 13.10 3.77
CA VAL A 163 -46.31 12.54 2.47
C VAL A 163 -47.27 13.11 1.43
N SER A 164 -46.70 13.52 0.31
CA SER A 164 -47.34 14.25 -0.78
C SER A 164 -47.02 13.58 -2.11
N ASP A 165 -46.03 14.08 -2.85
CA ASP A 165 -45.60 13.61 -4.16
C ASP A 165 -44.21 12.95 -4.15
N GLU A 166 -43.71 12.59 -2.96
CA GLU A 166 -42.48 11.83 -2.80
C GLU A 166 -42.55 10.49 -3.56
N LYS A 167 -41.48 10.17 -4.31
CA LYS A 167 -41.38 8.90 -5.06
C LYS A 167 -41.41 7.71 -4.08
N PRO A 168 -42.09 6.60 -4.43
CA PRO A 168 -42.07 5.40 -3.61
C PRO A 168 -40.65 4.83 -3.44
N GLY A 169 -40.26 4.46 -2.23
CA GLY A 169 -38.99 3.78 -1.93
C GLY A 169 -38.54 3.90 -0.48
N THR A 170 -37.26 3.63 -0.25
CA THR A 170 -36.61 3.70 1.07
C THR A 170 -36.00 5.08 1.29
N TYR A 171 -36.35 5.72 2.41
CA TYR A 171 -35.85 7.03 2.80
C TYR A 171 -34.95 6.90 4.02
N ILE A 172 -33.85 7.66 4.03
CA ILE A 172 -32.83 7.67 5.08
C ILE A 172 -32.92 9.00 5.82
N ALA A 173 -33.31 8.96 7.08
CA ALA A 173 -33.17 10.09 8.00
C ALA A 173 -31.83 9.98 8.75
N SER A 174 -31.16 11.11 8.95
CA SER A 174 -29.91 11.15 9.72
C SER A 174 -29.84 12.35 10.65
N VAL A 175 -29.24 12.16 11.82
CA VAL A 175 -28.96 13.26 12.76
C VAL A 175 -27.48 13.32 13.04
N TRP A 176 -26.86 14.45 12.71
CA TRP A 176 -25.47 14.76 13.05
C TRP A 176 -25.43 15.69 14.27
N ALA A 177 -24.80 15.22 15.34
CA ALA A 177 -24.63 15.93 16.61
C ALA A 177 -23.15 16.12 16.94
N VAL A 178 -22.76 17.34 17.33
CA VAL A 178 -21.40 17.71 17.73
C VAL A 178 -21.47 18.38 19.10
N GLU A 179 -20.84 17.78 20.11
CA GLU A 179 -20.78 18.38 21.44
C GLU A 179 -19.99 19.69 21.42
N LYS A 180 -20.48 20.70 22.12
CA LYS A 180 -19.88 22.03 22.18
C LYS A 180 -18.63 22.07 23.07
N ALA A 181 -18.68 21.38 24.21
CA ALA A 181 -17.59 21.38 25.20
C ALA A 181 -16.41 20.49 24.79
N ALA A 182 -16.69 19.40 24.06
CA ALA A 182 -15.70 18.46 23.54
C ALA A 182 -15.99 18.13 22.07
N PRO A 183 -15.58 18.96 21.09
CA PRO A 183 -15.91 18.78 19.67
C PRO A 183 -15.48 17.44 19.05
N LEU A 184 -14.57 16.69 19.70
CA LEU A 184 -14.21 15.32 19.29
C LEU A 184 -15.34 14.29 19.57
N GLN A 185 -16.25 14.62 20.48
CA GLN A 185 -17.48 13.86 20.75
C GLN A 185 -18.53 14.24 19.71
N GLN A 186 -18.58 13.44 18.64
CA GLN A 186 -19.54 13.59 17.57
C GLN A 186 -20.20 12.27 17.27
N VAL A 187 -21.48 12.31 16.88
CA VAL A 187 -22.23 11.14 16.45
C VAL A 187 -23.08 11.49 15.24
N MET A 188 -23.19 10.56 14.31
CA MET A 188 -24.15 10.63 13.21
C MET A 188 -24.93 9.33 13.17
N VAL A 189 -26.21 9.40 13.52
CA VAL A 189 -27.11 8.24 13.52
C VAL A 189 -28.07 8.31 12.37
N THR A 190 -28.46 7.14 11.88
CA THR A 190 -29.40 6.98 10.76
C THR A 190 -30.57 6.10 11.12
N ALA A 191 -31.73 6.36 10.51
CA ALA A 191 -32.88 5.48 10.52
C ALA A 191 -33.53 5.45 9.13
N GLU A 192 -33.99 4.28 8.72
CA GLU A 192 -34.62 4.08 7.41
C GLU A 192 -36.13 3.85 7.57
N PHE A 193 -36.92 4.35 6.63
CA PHE A 193 -38.36 4.10 6.56
C PHE A 193 -38.83 4.06 5.10
N GLN A 194 -40.04 3.55 4.89
CA GLN A 194 -40.59 3.38 3.55
C GLN A 194 -41.70 4.40 3.28
N VAL A 195 -41.71 4.93 2.05
CA VAL A 195 -42.76 5.83 1.53
C VAL A 195 -43.36 5.19 0.28
N GLY A 196 -44.69 5.14 0.17
CA GLY A 196 -45.43 4.70 -1.02
C GLY A 196 -45.31 3.21 -1.39
N THR A 197 -44.39 2.44 -0.81
CA THR A 197 -44.20 1.01 -1.08
C THR A 197 -43.62 0.29 0.14
N ALA A 198 -43.95 -0.98 0.35
CA ALA A 198 -43.33 -1.80 1.39
C ALA A 198 -41.95 -2.37 0.97
N THR A 199 -41.55 -2.20 -0.29
CA THR A 199 -40.30 -2.73 -0.83
C THR A 199 -39.10 -1.94 -0.33
N ILE A 200 -38.25 -2.59 0.47
CA ILE A 200 -36.97 -2.04 0.92
C ILE A 200 -35.96 -2.08 -0.21
N GLU A 201 -35.35 -0.94 -0.51
CA GLU A 201 -34.31 -0.79 -1.53
C GLU A 201 -32.96 -1.27 -1.00
N LYS A 202 -32.21 -1.96 -1.85
CA LYS A 202 -30.84 -2.39 -1.52
C LYS A 202 -29.85 -1.32 -1.91
N GLN A 203 -28.87 -1.05 -1.06
CA GLN A 203 -27.74 -0.19 -1.39
C GLN A 203 -26.92 -0.82 -2.53
N ILE A 204 -26.39 0.01 -3.44
CA ILE A 204 -25.50 -0.42 -4.55
C ILE A 204 -24.08 -0.72 -4.06
N VAL A 205 -23.71 -0.10 -2.94
CA VAL A 205 -22.42 -0.26 -2.27
C VAL A 205 -22.67 -0.49 -0.78
N ASP A 206 -21.84 -1.30 -0.13
CA ASP A 206 -21.99 -1.63 1.28
C ASP A 206 -20.81 -1.08 2.11
N LYS A 207 -21.07 -0.80 3.39
CA LYS A 207 -20.06 -0.32 4.35
C LYS A 207 -18.82 -1.21 4.42
N SER A 208 -18.98 -2.54 4.31
CA SER A 208 -17.87 -3.49 4.34
C SER A 208 -16.88 -3.32 3.18
N LYS A 209 -17.36 -2.89 2.01
CA LYS A 209 -16.52 -2.63 0.84
C LYS A 209 -15.61 -1.43 1.06
N CYS A 210 -16.16 -0.35 1.61
CA CYS A 210 -15.37 0.80 2.02
C CYS A 210 -14.39 0.42 3.14
N ALA A 211 -14.80 -0.44 4.08
CA ALA A 211 -13.99 -0.84 5.24
C ALA A 211 -12.71 -1.57 4.85
N ALA A 212 -12.71 -2.25 3.71
CA ALA A 212 -11.56 -2.96 3.16
C ALA A 212 -10.35 -2.03 3.02
N CYS A 213 -10.56 -0.75 2.67
CA CYS A 213 -9.51 0.26 2.67
C CYS A 213 -9.61 1.21 3.87
N HIS A 214 -10.81 1.68 4.19
CA HIS A 214 -11.02 2.88 4.99
C HIS A 214 -11.28 2.68 6.51
N LEU A 215 -11.47 1.45 7.00
CA LEU A 215 -11.81 1.19 8.40
C LEU A 215 -10.58 0.98 9.29
N GLY A 216 -10.48 1.80 10.34
CA GLY A 216 -9.64 1.54 11.50
C GLY A 216 -10.27 0.48 12.41
N ALA A 217 -9.73 -0.74 12.42
CA ALA A 217 -10.27 -1.81 13.26
C ALA A 217 -10.23 -1.46 14.75
N ASP A 218 -9.13 -0.84 15.20
CA ASP A 218 -8.93 -0.48 16.61
C ASP A 218 -9.79 0.71 17.05
N SER A 219 -10.08 1.65 16.13
CA SER A 219 -10.92 2.82 16.41
C SER A 219 -12.40 2.60 16.12
N GLY A 220 -12.74 1.60 15.29
CA GLY A 220 -14.07 1.40 14.71
C GLY A 220 -14.51 2.51 13.74
N LYS A 221 -13.62 3.45 13.39
CA LYS A 221 -13.93 4.64 12.59
C LYS A 221 -13.40 4.50 11.16
N PHE A 222 -14.11 5.12 10.24
CA PHE A 222 -13.62 5.28 8.87
C PHE A 222 -12.72 6.50 8.76
N TYR A 223 -11.88 6.47 7.74
CA TYR A 223 -10.84 7.44 7.47
C TYR A 223 -11.05 8.01 6.07
N PHE A 224 -11.99 8.94 5.90
CA PHE A 224 -12.20 9.69 4.66
C PHE A 224 -11.73 11.14 4.79
N ALA A 225 -11.76 11.87 3.67
CA ALA A 225 -11.31 13.26 3.58
C ALA A 225 -12.15 14.26 4.43
N HIS A 226 -13.37 13.90 4.88
CA HIS A 226 -14.16 14.79 5.76
C HIS A 226 -13.59 14.93 7.18
N ILE A 227 -12.53 14.18 7.52
CA ILE A 227 -11.84 14.26 8.81
C ILE A 227 -10.86 15.44 8.88
N ASP A 228 -10.47 16.04 7.75
CA ASP A 228 -9.48 17.11 7.78
C ASP A 228 -10.00 18.35 8.53
N VAL A 229 -9.09 19.02 9.24
CA VAL A 229 -9.40 20.23 10.01
C VAL A 229 -9.71 21.40 9.07
N GLY A 230 -10.76 22.17 9.38
CA GLY A 230 -11.24 23.24 8.50
C GLY A 230 -12.60 23.77 8.94
N PHE A 231 -13.68 23.30 8.30
CA PHE A 231 -15.08 23.63 8.68
C PHE A 231 -15.40 23.33 10.16
N SER A 232 -14.67 22.38 10.76
CA SER A 232 -14.65 22.07 12.19
C SER A 232 -13.19 22.10 12.68
N PRO A 233 -12.92 22.61 13.90
CA PRO A 233 -11.57 22.67 14.46
C PRO A 233 -10.93 21.29 14.68
N VAL A 234 -11.73 20.21 14.64
CA VAL A 234 -11.28 18.84 14.90
C VAL A 234 -11.69 17.86 13.80
N GLY A 235 -12.19 18.37 12.67
CA GLY A 235 -12.78 17.54 11.60
C GLY A 235 -14.17 17.00 11.93
N ASN A 236 -14.71 16.15 11.06
CA ASN A 236 -16.07 15.59 11.18
C ASN A 236 -16.10 14.03 11.14
N PRO A 237 -15.40 13.35 12.06
CA PRO A 237 -15.22 11.89 12.00
C PRO A 237 -16.49 11.06 12.15
N SER A 238 -17.60 11.64 12.64
CA SER A 238 -18.87 10.93 12.76
C SER A 238 -19.63 10.80 11.45
N ILE A 239 -19.46 11.75 10.52
CA ILE A 239 -20.09 11.72 9.19
C ILE A 239 -19.69 10.43 8.45
N ASP A 240 -18.46 10.01 8.66
CA ASP A 240 -17.83 8.94 7.91
C ASP A 240 -18.13 7.52 8.46
N GLN A 241 -18.75 7.40 9.65
CA GLN A 241 -18.98 6.11 10.33
C GLN A 241 -19.96 5.17 9.61
N GLY A 242 -20.81 5.71 8.74
CA GLY A 242 -21.86 5.00 8.00
C GLY A 242 -21.88 5.39 6.53
N ALA A 243 -20.71 5.47 5.90
CA ALA A 243 -20.46 6.14 4.62
C ALA A 243 -21.61 6.12 3.59
N PRO A 244 -22.07 4.99 3.01
CA PRO A 244 -23.08 5.08 1.97
C PRO A 244 -24.40 5.67 2.43
N GLN A 245 -24.82 5.44 3.68
CA GLN A 245 -26.04 6.04 4.24
C GLN A 245 -25.84 7.51 4.62
N ASN A 246 -24.77 7.81 5.36
CA ASN A 246 -24.49 9.15 5.83
C ASN A 246 -24.20 10.11 4.68
N CYS A 247 -23.31 9.72 3.76
CA CYS A 247 -22.89 10.58 2.65
C CYS A 247 -24.09 10.92 1.75
N LYS A 248 -24.99 9.96 1.46
CA LYS A 248 -26.20 10.20 0.64
C LYS A 248 -27.14 11.26 1.21
N THR A 249 -27.13 11.50 2.51
CA THR A 249 -27.99 12.53 3.12
C THR A 249 -27.56 13.95 2.74
N CYS A 250 -26.31 14.13 2.28
CA CYS A 250 -25.76 15.40 1.81
C CYS A 250 -25.37 15.38 0.32
N HIS A 251 -24.73 14.32 -0.14
CA HIS A 251 -24.20 14.12 -1.50
C HIS A 251 -25.21 13.35 -2.37
N ASN A 252 -26.32 14.00 -2.70
CA ASN A 252 -27.35 13.44 -3.59
C ASN A 252 -27.66 14.41 -4.74
N ASN A 253 -28.62 14.07 -5.61
CA ASN A 253 -28.86 14.83 -6.86
C ASN A 253 -29.39 16.24 -6.63
N ASP A 254 -29.94 16.52 -5.45
CA ASP A 254 -30.28 17.86 -4.98
C ASP A 254 -30.08 17.90 -3.46
N GLY A 255 -28.80 17.82 -3.07
CA GLY A 255 -28.38 17.64 -1.68
C GLY A 255 -27.67 18.87 -1.12
N TYR A 256 -27.44 18.89 0.20
CA TYR A 256 -26.72 20.00 0.84
C TYR A 256 -25.33 20.23 0.21
N ALA A 257 -24.61 19.15 -0.10
CA ALA A 257 -23.28 19.24 -0.70
C ALA A 257 -23.36 19.74 -2.15
N ALA A 258 -22.55 20.75 -2.46
CA ALA A 258 -22.44 21.33 -3.79
C ALA A 258 -21.03 21.88 -4.02
N TYR A 259 -20.66 22.00 -5.28
CA TYR A 259 -19.48 22.73 -5.73
C TYR A 259 -19.94 23.88 -6.65
N MET A 260 -19.08 24.89 -6.81
CA MET A 260 -19.32 25.95 -7.79
C MET A 260 -18.88 25.45 -9.16
N ASP A 261 -19.82 25.36 -10.10
CA ASP A 261 -19.52 25.05 -11.49
C ASP A 261 -19.13 26.35 -12.21
N PRO A 262 -17.87 26.51 -12.65
CA PRO A 262 -17.40 27.74 -13.29
C PRO A 262 -18.06 28.00 -14.66
N GLU A 263 -18.54 26.98 -15.37
CA GLU A 263 -19.20 27.15 -16.67
C GLU A 263 -20.65 27.59 -16.50
N LYS A 264 -21.33 27.07 -15.48
CA LYS A 264 -22.71 27.46 -15.16
C LYS A 264 -22.79 28.71 -14.28
N ASN A 265 -21.68 29.11 -13.66
CA ASN A 265 -21.61 30.16 -12.65
C ASN A 265 -22.68 29.98 -11.55
N ALA A 266 -22.87 28.73 -11.11
CA ALA A 266 -23.92 28.34 -10.16
C ALA A 266 -23.45 27.17 -9.29
N GLY A 267 -24.02 27.06 -8.08
CA GLY A 267 -23.80 25.92 -7.20
C GLY A 267 -24.51 24.68 -7.74
N VAL A 268 -23.76 23.65 -8.11
CA VAL A 268 -24.28 22.37 -8.62
C VAL A 268 -24.11 21.30 -7.55
N ALA A 269 -25.11 20.42 -7.43
CA ALA A 269 -25.09 19.35 -6.45
C ALA A 269 -23.87 18.44 -6.62
N ASP A 270 -23.19 18.18 -5.51
CA ASP A 270 -22.01 17.33 -5.43
C ASP A 270 -22.44 15.91 -5.09
N THR A 271 -22.83 15.17 -6.13
CA THR A 271 -23.42 13.83 -5.96
C THR A 271 -22.40 12.80 -5.48
N LEU A 272 -22.85 11.83 -4.68
CA LEU A 272 -21.98 10.76 -4.18
C LEU A 272 -21.33 9.97 -5.34
N VAL A 273 -22.07 9.73 -6.42
CA VAL A 273 -21.60 8.98 -7.59
C VAL A 273 -20.45 9.72 -8.27
N HIS A 274 -20.60 11.02 -8.50
CA HIS A 274 -19.55 11.83 -9.12
C HIS A 274 -18.32 11.92 -8.21
N ARG A 275 -18.51 12.22 -6.92
CA ARG A 275 -17.41 12.39 -5.98
C ARG A 275 -16.61 11.12 -5.73
N VAL A 276 -17.27 9.98 -5.50
CA VAL A 276 -16.58 8.73 -5.19
C VAL A 276 -15.79 8.26 -6.39
N HIS A 277 -16.36 8.22 -7.59
CA HIS A 277 -15.61 7.81 -8.76
C HIS A 277 -14.48 8.79 -9.10
N GLY A 278 -14.75 10.10 -9.10
CA GLY A 278 -13.76 11.13 -9.43
C GLY A 278 -12.55 11.11 -8.49
N ILE A 279 -12.76 11.01 -7.17
CA ILE A 279 -11.65 10.93 -6.21
C ILE A 279 -10.79 9.68 -6.41
N HIS A 280 -11.39 8.52 -6.69
CA HIS A 280 -10.62 7.29 -6.92
C HIS A 280 -10.05 7.20 -8.35
N MET A 281 -10.49 8.05 -9.27
CA MET A 281 -9.80 8.26 -10.54
C MET A 281 -8.57 9.16 -10.34
N GLY A 282 -8.68 10.17 -9.47
CA GLY A 282 -7.55 10.94 -8.95
C GLY A 282 -6.67 11.53 -10.05
N GLU A 283 -5.40 11.18 -10.06
CA GLU A 283 -4.40 11.64 -11.04
C GLU A 283 -4.72 11.23 -12.50
N GLU A 284 -5.53 10.19 -12.70
CA GLU A 284 -5.87 9.70 -14.03
C GLU A 284 -7.02 10.50 -14.69
N LEU A 285 -7.62 11.45 -13.97
CA LEU A 285 -8.61 12.40 -14.52
C LEU A 285 -7.97 13.30 -15.59
N LYS A 286 -8.73 13.60 -16.65
CA LYS A 286 -8.20 14.26 -17.86
C LYS A 286 -8.74 15.68 -18.07
N SER A 287 -9.88 16.02 -17.45
CA SER A 287 -10.53 17.31 -17.66
C SER A 287 -9.99 18.36 -16.70
N SER A 288 -9.45 19.46 -17.25
CA SER A 288 -9.02 20.62 -16.47
C SER A 288 -10.14 21.25 -15.63
N HIS A 289 -11.41 21.04 -15.98
CA HIS A 289 -12.56 21.47 -15.18
C HIS A 289 -12.69 20.67 -13.88
N SER A 290 -12.42 19.36 -13.98
CA SER A 290 -12.44 18.43 -12.87
C SER A 290 -11.23 18.61 -11.96
N VAL A 291 -10.02 18.75 -12.53
CA VAL A 291 -8.77 18.73 -11.76
C VAL A 291 -8.18 20.11 -11.43
N GLY A 292 -8.63 21.19 -12.09
CA GLY A 292 -7.99 22.50 -11.95
C GLY A 292 -6.57 22.52 -12.52
N THR A 293 -6.10 23.68 -12.96
CA THR A 293 -4.66 23.87 -13.21
C THR A 293 -4.24 25.22 -12.63
N ARG A 294 -3.06 25.28 -12.02
CA ARG A 294 -2.45 26.54 -11.55
C ARG A 294 -2.27 27.56 -12.69
N GLU A 295 -2.38 27.12 -13.94
CA GLU A 295 -2.23 27.91 -15.16
C GLU A 295 -3.53 28.61 -15.60
N THR A 296 -4.71 28.21 -15.10
CA THR A 296 -6.02 28.72 -15.59
C THR A 296 -6.83 29.55 -14.58
N ASP A 297 -6.26 29.98 -13.45
CA ASP A 297 -6.91 30.81 -12.41
C ASP A 297 -8.30 30.32 -11.93
N THR A 298 -8.69 29.08 -12.24
CA THR A 298 -10.01 28.52 -11.97
C THR A 298 -9.87 27.24 -11.16
N PRO A 299 -10.29 27.24 -9.88
CA PRO A 299 -10.27 26.05 -9.04
C PRO A 299 -11.18 24.95 -9.60
N GLY A 300 -10.66 23.74 -9.73
CA GLY A 300 -11.41 22.56 -10.19
C GLY A 300 -12.11 21.83 -9.04
N VAL A 301 -13.12 21.00 -9.36
CA VAL A 301 -13.92 20.25 -8.34
C VAL A 301 -13.07 19.29 -7.51
N PHE A 302 -12.00 18.77 -8.10
CA PHE A 302 -11.09 17.79 -7.55
C PHE A 302 -9.64 18.28 -7.47
N GLU A 303 -9.40 19.60 -7.50
CA GLU A 303 -8.04 20.18 -7.40
C GLU A 303 -7.27 19.67 -6.18
N ASP A 304 -7.97 19.50 -5.05
CA ASP A 304 -7.38 18.96 -3.82
C ASP A 304 -7.14 17.44 -3.83
N TYR A 305 -7.58 16.72 -4.87
CA TYR A 305 -7.59 15.25 -4.95
C TYR A 305 -6.86 14.71 -6.19
N THR A 306 -6.19 15.56 -6.96
CA THR A 306 -5.43 15.14 -8.16
C THR A 306 -4.22 14.27 -7.83
N GLY A 307 -3.72 14.31 -6.59
CA GLY A 307 -2.65 13.42 -6.12
C GLY A 307 -3.15 12.09 -5.55
N VAL A 308 -4.45 11.79 -5.61
CA VAL A 308 -4.98 10.53 -5.08
C VAL A 308 -4.64 9.39 -6.03
N LEU A 309 -3.89 8.42 -5.52
CA LEU A 309 -3.59 7.15 -6.19
C LEU A 309 -4.49 6.05 -5.66
N PHE A 310 -5.33 5.47 -6.52
CA PHE A 310 -6.15 4.33 -6.12
C PHE A 310 -5.29 3.05 -6.04
N PRO A 311 -5.23 2.36 -4.87
CA PRO A 311 -4.31 1.23 -4.69
C PRO A 311 -4.66 -0.02 -5.53
N ASN A 312 -5.87 -0.08 -6.07
CA ASN A 312 -6.37 -1.16 -6.91
C ASN A 312 -6.53 -0.66 -8.37
N ASN A 313 -6.81 -1.56 -9.31
CA ASN A 313 -7.23 -1.14 -10.64
C ASN A 313 -8.61 -0.46 -10.56
N VAL A 314 -8.73 0.80 -11.01
CA VAL A 314 -9.98 1.58 -10.96
C VAL A 314 -11.13 0.92 -11.73
N LYS A 315 -10.83 0.05 -12.71
CA LYS A 315 -11.84 -0.75 -13.43
C LYS A 315 -12.43 -1.88 -12.58
N ASN A 316 -11.84 -2.19 -11.43
CA ASN A 316 -12.30 -3.26 -10.54
C ASN A 316 -13.54 -2.82 -9.76
N CYS A 317 -14.69 -2.80 -10.44
CA CYS A 317 -15.98 -2.33 -9.92
C CYS A 317 -16.40 -3.11 -8.65
N ASN A 318 -16.00 -4.38 -8.54
CA ASN A 318 -16.29 -5.25 -7.40
C ASN A 318 -15.57 -4.84 -6.10
N SER A 319 -14.60 -3.90 -6.19
CA SER A 319 -13.99 -3.25 -5.02
C SER A 319 -15.03 -2.51 -4.19
N CYS A 320 -16.07 -1.97 -4.82
CA CYS A 320 -17.12 -1.18 -4.16
C CYS A 320 -18.53 -1.74 -4.36
N HIS A 321 -18.86 -2.17 -5.57
CA HIS A 321 -20.21 -2.60 -5.93
C HIS A 321 -20.55 -3.99 -5.40
N VAL A 322 -21.78 -4.14 -4.88
CA VAL A 322 -22.30 -5.42 -4.34
C VAL A 322 -23.34 -6.08 -5.24
N ASP A 323 -23.70 -5.45 -6.35
CA ASP A 323 -24.59 -5.99 -7.39
C ASP A 323 -24.25 -5.45 -8.78
N ASP A 324 -25.00 -5.87 -9.80
CA ASP A 324 -24.73 -5.63 -11.22
C ASP A 324 -25.25 -4.28 -11.76
N ARG A 325 -25.78 -3.38 -10.92
CA ARG A 325 -26.31 -2.08 -11.39
C ARG A 325 -25.24 -1.21 -12.05
N TRP A 326 -23.96 -1.33 -11.66
CA TRP A 326 -22.85 -0.61 -12.29
C TRP A 326 -22.67 -0.94 -13.79
N LYS A 327 -23.04 -2.15 -14.22
CA LYS A 327 -22.97 -2.57 -15.64
C LYS A 327 -24.33 -2.59 -16.34
N THR A 328 -25.43 -2.71 -15.61
CA THR A 328 -26.78 -2.79 -16.19
C THR A 328 -27.49 -1.45 -16.29
N LYS A 329 -27.04 -0.41 -15.57
CA LYS A 329 -27.62 0.93 -15.59
C LYS A 329 -26.55 2.02 -15.85
N PRO A 330 -25.88 2.03 -17.02
CA PRO A 330 -24.93 3.08 -17.36
C PRO A 330 -25.63 4.45 -17.44
N SER A 331 -24.96 5.49 -16.93
CA SER A 331 -25.47 6.87 -16.92
C SER A 331 -24.37 7.87 -17.20
N GLN A 332 -24.73 9.03 -17.74
CA GLN A 332 -23.78 10.12 -17.98
C GLN A 332 -23.07 10.54 -16.68
N LEU A 333 -23.80 10.58 -15.56
CA LEU A 333 -23.26 10.92 -14.24
C LEU A 333 -22.21 9.92 -13.75
N ALA A 334 -22.44 8.61 -13.92
CA ALA A 334 -21.50 7.58 -13.46
C ALA A 334 -20.30 7.45 -14.40
N CYS A 335 -20.55 7.37 -15.70
CA CYS A 335 -19.49 7.20 -16.70
C CYS A 335 -18.61 8.45 -16.78
N GLY A 336 -19.22 9.63 -16.79
CA GLY A 336 -18.52 10.93 -16.86
C GLY A 336 -17.74 11.29 -15.59
N ALA A 337 -17.89 10.55 -14.49
CA ALA A 337 -17.09 10.79 -13.30
C ALA A 337 -15.64 10.27 -13.42
N CYS A 338 -15.41 9.23 -14.22
CA CYS A 338 -14.07 8.73 -14.57
C CYS A 338 -13.67 9.13 -15.99
N HIS A 339 -14.62 9.08 -16.94
CA HIS A 339 -14.43 9.55 -18.31
C HIS A 339 -14.75 11.05 -18.40
N ASP A 340 -14.04 11.82 -17.59
CA ASP A 340 -14.37 13.21 -17.22
C ASP A 340 -14.15 14.24 -18.33
N ASN A 341 -13.45 13.87 -19.39
CA ASN A 341 -13.28 14.68 -20.59
C ASN A 341 -14.18 14.25 -21.76
N ILE A 342 -15.15 13.35 -21.54
CA ILE A 342 -16.12 12.93 -22.57
C ILE A 342 -17.37 13.80 -22.50
N TRP A 343 -17.72 14.42 -23.62
CA TRP A 343 -18.87 15.30 -23.74
C TRP A 343 -20.08 14.57 -24.32
N PHE A 344 -21.15 14.47 -23.52
CA PHE A 344 -22.41 13.84 -23.91
C PHE A 344 -23.43 14.84 -24.47
N GLY A 345 -23.15 16.15 -24.46
CA GLY A 345 -24.08 17.19 -24.92
C GLY A 345 -23.92 17.55 -26.40
N GLU A 346 -24.58 18.64 -26.80
CA GLU A 346 -24.46 19.20 -28.15
C GLU A 346 -23.05 19.72 -28.44
N LEU A 347 -22.52 19.46 -29.64
CA LEU A 347 -21.16 19.85 -30.03
C LEU A 347 -20.92 21.36 -29.96
N ALA A 348 -21.96 22.16 -30.21
CA ALA A 348 -21.87 23.62 -30.16
C ALA A 348 -21.58 24.16 -28.74
N SER A 349 -21.89 23.38 -27.71
CA SER A 349 -21.70 23.73 -26.30
C SER A 349 -20.53 22.99 -25.66
N MET A 350 -19.78 22.21 -26.44
CA MET A 350 -18.68 21.39 -25.92
C MET A 350 -17.51 22.28 -25.46
N PRO A 351 -17.01 22.10 -24.22
CA PRO A 351 -15.81 22.80 -23.77
C PRO A 351 -14.58 22.35 -24.58
N LYS A 352 -13.59 23.25 -24.75
CA LYS A 352 -12.42 23.01 -25.63
C LYS A 352 -11.56 21.82 -25.21
N THR A 353 -11.55 21.47 -23.93
CA THR A 353 -10.75 20.38 -23.35
C THR A 353 -11.43 19.02 -23.44
N TYR A 354 -12.67 18.98 -23.94
CA TYR A 354 -13.46 17.76 -24.04
C TYR A 354 -13.35 17.11 -25.42
N VAL A 355 -13.62 15.81 -25.43
CA VAL A 355 -13.79 15.00 -26.64
C VAL A 355 -15.28 14.65 -26.75
N ALA A 356 -15.84 14.83 -27.94
CA ALA A 356 -17.23 14.46 -28.19
C ALA A 356 -17.45 12.96 -27.99
N HIS A 357 -18.56 12.58 -27.37
CA HIS A 357 -18.96 11.19 -27.30
C HIS A 357 -19.24 10.63 -28.71
N ASP A 358 -18.59 9.53 -29.08
CA ASP A 358 -18.65 8.94 -30.44
C ASP A 358 -20.08 8.54 -30.87
N GLY A 359 -20.95 8.23 -29.92
CA GLY A 359 -22.37 7.95 -30.16
C GLY A 359 -23.23 9.19 -30.43
N GLY A 360 -22.62 10.38 -30.47
CA GLY A 360 -23.28 11.67 -30.56
C GLY A 360 -23.88 12.15 -29.24
N PRO A 361 -24.55 13.32 -29.26
CA PRO A 361 -25.23 13.89 -28.09
C PRO A 361 -26.29 12.94 -27.51
N GLN A 362 -26.33 12.81 -26.18
CA GLN A 362 -27.28 11.99 -25.44
C GLN A 362 -28.23 12.88 -24.64
N ALA A 363 -29.53 12.80 -24.92
CA ALA A 363 -30.52 13.63 -24.22
C ALA A 363 -30.77 13.17 -22.78
N ASN A 364 -30.54 11.89 -22.48
CA ASN A 364 -30.70 11.26 -21.17
C ASN A 364 -30.06 9.85 -21.18
N ASP A 365 -30.15 9.14 -20.07
CA ASP A 365 -29.47 7.86 -19.88
C ASP A 365 -30.20 6.63 -20.48
N SER A 366 -31.38 6.82 -21.11
CA SER A 366 -32.25 5.70 -21.52
C SER A 366 -31.66 4.81 -22.63
N VAL A 367 -30.73 5.34 -23.41
CA VAL A 367 -30.14 4.65 -24.58
C VAL A 367 -28.72 4.13 -24.33
N CYS A 368 -28.12 4.49 -23.19
CA CYS A 368 -26.74 4.12 -22.85
C CYS A 368 -26.55 2.59 -22.93
N ALA A 369 -27.46 1.82 -22.31
CA ALA A 369 -27.39 0.36 -22.28
C ALA A 369 -27.60 -0.32 -23.65
N THR A 370 -28.16 0.39 -24.63
CA THR A 370 -28.32 -0.12 -26.01
C THR A 370 -26.97 -0.19 -26.73
N CYS A 371 -26.12 0.82 -26.55
CA CYS A 371 -24.77 0.85 -27.14
C CYS A 371 -23.73 0.19 -26.23
N HIS A 372 -23.92 0.31 -24.91
CA HIS A 372 -23.06 -0.24 -23.86
C HIS A 372 -23.81 -1.29 -23.02
N PRO A 373 -24.05 -2.49 -23.58
CA PRO A 373 -24.73 -3.56 -22.85
C PRO A 373 -23.88 -4.05 -21.66
N ALA A 374 -24.51 -4.74 -20.72
CA ALA A 374 -23.86 -5.12 -19.47
C ALA A 374 -22.63 -6.04 -19.68
N ASP A 375 -22.78 -7.13 -20.42
CA ASP A 375 -21.78 -8.21 -20.43
C ASP A 375 -21.01 -8.35 -21.75
N THR A 376 -21.69 -8.40 -22.90
CA THR A 376 -21.05 -8.65 -24.21
C THR A 376 -21.80 -7.95 -25.35
N GLY A 377 -21.09 -7.69 -26.46
CA GLY A 377 -21.67 -7.10 -27.67
C GLY A 377 -21.86 -5.58 -27.60
N GLY A 378 -22.77 -5.06 -28.42
CA GLY A 378 -22.95 -3.61 -28.61
C GLY A 378 -21.75 -2.94 -29.28
N LEU A 379 -21.62 -1.63 -29.11
CA LEU A 379 -20.39 -0.91 -29.50
C LEU A 379 -19.27 -1.26 -28.53
N LYS A 380 -19.55 -1.26 -27.22
CA LYS A 380 -18.63 -1.68 -26.18
C LYS A 380 -19.37 -2.03 -24.90
N ALA A 381 -19.44 -3.32 -24.55
CA ALA A 381 -20.06 -3.76 -23.31
C ALA A 381 -19.31 -3.26 -22.06
N VAL A 382 -20.05 -2.89 -21.00
CA VAL A 382 -19.49 -2.28 -19.80
C VAL A 382 -18.55 -3.26 -19.08
N ALA A 383 -18.97 -4.49 -18.81
CA ALA A 383 -18.13 -5.47 -18.12
C ALA A 383 -16.91 -5.90 -18.95
N GLU A 384 -17.03 -5.93 -20.27
CA GLU A 384 -15.90 -6.21 -21.17
C GLU A 384 -14.85 -5.10 -21.14
N ALA A 385 -15.29 -3.84 -21.17
CA ALA A 385 -14.40 -2.67 -21.12
C ALA A 385 -13.71 -2.51 -19.75
N HIS A 386 -14.39 -2.91 -18.67
CA HIS A 386 -13.91 -2.79 -17.28
C HIS A 386 -13.38 -4.11 -16.72
N LYS A 387 -13.05 -5.07 -17.59
CA LYS A 387 -12.52 -6.35 -17.16
C LYS A 387 -11.13 -6.18 -16.55
N VAL A 388 -10.97 -6.61 -15.30
CA VAL A 388 -9.66 -6.64 -14.61
C VAL A 388 -9.13 -8.06 -14.62
N GLU A 389 -8.43 -8.42 -15.70
CA GLU A 389 -7.72 -9.69 -15.81
C GLU A 389 -6.26 -9.45 -16.18
N GLN A 390 -5.33 -9.84 -15.32
CA GLN A 390 -3.90 -9.96 -15.62
C GLN A 390 -3.54 -11.45 -15.66
N PRO A 391 -3.99 -12.20 -16.68
CA PRO A 391 -3.82 -13.65 -16.70
C PRO A 391 -2.33 -13.98 -16.86
N MET A 392 -1.84 -14.81 -15.95
CA MET A 392 -0.46 -15.28 -15.94
C MET A 392 -0.40 -16.73 -16.39
N ASP A 393 0.66 -17.06 -17.13
CA ASP A 393 0.97 -18.45 -17.44
C ASP A 393 1.40 -19.18 -16.16
N LYS A 394 0.97 -20.43 -16.01
CA LYS A 394 1.26 -21.20 -14.79
C LYS A 394 2.65 -21.83 -14.88
N ILE A 395 3.41 -21.77 -13.79
CA ILE A 395 4.59 -22.62 -13.58
C ILE A 395 4.28 -23.56 -12.41
N ASP A 396 4.16 -24.85 -12.69
CA ASP A 396 4.08 -25.84 -11.60
C ASP A 396 5.45 -26.00 -10.98
N ILE A 397 5.53 -25.92 -9.64
CA ILE A 397 6.75 -26.15 -8.87
C ILE A 397 6.50 -27.29 -7.89
N SER A 398 7.38 -28.28 -7.89
CA SER A 398 7.38 -29.37 -6.90
C SER A 398 8.77 -29.64 -6.37
N LEU A 399 8.84 -30.28 -5.20
CA LEU A 399 10.07 -30.75 -4.59
C LEU A 399 10.01 -32.27 -4.37
N SER A 400 11.15 -32.96 -4.42
CA SER A 400 11.26 -34.36 -4.00
C SER A 400 10.85 -34.51 -2.54
N PRO A 401 10.00 -35.47 -2.14
CA PRO A 401 9.47 -35.54 -0.78
C PRO A 401 10.58 -35.70 0.27
N PRO A 402 10.42 -35.14 1.48
CA PRO A 402 11.32 -35.39 2.60
C PRO A 402 11.24 -36.85 3.04
N ARG A 403 12.35 -37.41 3.56
CA ARG A 403 12.45 -38.80 4.01
C ARG A 403 11.45 -39.16 5.10
N ASN A 404 11.12 -38.21 5.97
CA ASN A 404 10.13 -38.41 7.03
C ASN A 404 8.68 -38.13 6.58
N GLY A 405 8.46 -37.66 5.36
CA GLY A 405 7.13 -37.33 4.81
C GLY A 405 6.59 -35.94 5.15
N GLU A 406 7.23 -35.17 6.04
CA GLU A 406 6.69 -33.91 6.58
C GLU A 406 7.61 -32.70 6.33
N PHE A 407 8.90 -32.80 6.67
CA PHE A 407 9.86 -31.69 6.59
C PHE A 407 11.28 -32.18 6.35
N TYR A 408 12.13 -31.36 5.71
CA TYR A 408 13.51 -31.76 5.44
C TYR A 408 14.40 -31.62 6.69
N ILE A 409 15.36 -32.52 6.82
CA ILE A 409 16.37 -32.55 7.87
C ILE A 409 17.79 -32.59 7.29
N ALA A 410 18.79 -32.34 8.14
CA ALA A 410 20.20 -32.38 7.75
C ALA A 410 20.57 -33.66 6.98
N GLY A 411 21.33 -33.51 5.89
CA GLY A 411 21.70 -34.59 4.97
C GLY A 411 20.74 -34.75 3.77
N GLU A 412 19.63 -34.00 3.74
CA GLU A 412 18.69 -34.02 2.63
C GLU A 412 18.96 -32.88 1.65
N LYS A 413 18.91 -33.22 0.35
CA LYS A 413 19.11 -32.32 -0.78
C LYS A 413 17.86 -32.37 -1.66
N PRO A 414 16.87 -31.48 -1.47
CA PRO A 414 15.64 -31.54 -2.25
C PRO A 414 15.89 -31.27 -3.74
N MET A 415 15.20 -32.00 -4.62
CA MET A 415 15.20 -31.72 -6.06
C MET A 415 13.98 -30.85 -6.39
N VAL A 416 14.21 -29.64 -6.91
CA VAL A 416 13.14 -28.78 -7.45
C VAL A 416 12.84 -29.20 -8.88
N THR A 417 11.56 -29.33 -9.22
CA THR A 417 11.06 -29.56 -10.58
C THR A 417 10.13 -28.44 -10.97
N LEU A 418 10.38 -27.80 -12.12
CA LEU A 418 9.55 -26.75 -12.69
C LEU A 418 8.94 -27.17 -14.03
N VAL A 419 7.64 -26.94 -14.20
CA VAL A 419 6.91 -27.12 -15.46
C VAL A 419 6.25 -25.80 -15.84
N ILE A 420 6.92 -25.05 -16.71
CA ILE A 420 6.35 -23.88 -17.39
C ILE A 420 5.23 -24.35 -18.33
N ARG A 421 4.06 -23.71 -18.23
CA ARG A 421 2.92 -23.91 -19.12
C ARG A 421 2.69 -22.68 -20.00
N ASN A 422 2.11 -22.89 -21.16
CA ASN A 422 1.78 -21.82 -22.11
C ASN A 422 0.40 -21.22 -21.87
N ASP A 423 0.00 -20.29 -22.75
CA ASP A 423 -1.30 -19.60 -22.73
C ASP A 423 -2.52 -20.55 -22.69
N LYS A 424 -2.35 -21.81 -23.11
CA LYS A 424 -3.40 -22.86 -23.17
C LYS A 424 -3.28 -23.84 -22.00
N ASN A 425 -2.51 -23.51 -20.98
CA ASN A 425 -2.23 -24.32 -19.80
C ASN A 425 -1.57 -25.69 -20.12
N LYS A 426 -0.88 -25.80 -21.26
CA LYS A 426 -0.12 -27.00 -21.65
C LYS A 426 1.36 -26.82 -21.33
N PRO A 427 2.07 -27.85 -20.84
CA PRO A 427 3.53 -27.79 -20.71
C PRO A 427 4.19 -27.41 -22.05
N ILE A 428 5.15 -26.49 -22.00
CA ILE A 428 6.02 -26.20 -23.15
C ILE A 428 7.12 -27.26 -23.26
N ASP A 429 7.86 -27.25 -24.37
CA ASP A 429 9.14 -27.96 -24.46
C ASP A 429 10.23 -27.16 -23.73
N HIS A 430 10.67 -27.61 -22.55
CA HIS A 430 11.66 -26.85 -21.76
C HIS A 430 13.08 -26.87 -22.32
N THR A 431 13.37 -27.70 -23.35
CA THR A 431 14.65 -27.58 -24.09
C THR A 431 14.73 -26.28 -24.88
N LEU A 432 13.59 -25.65 -25.16
CA LEU A 432 13.49 -24.39 -25.88
C LEU A 432 13.53 -23.15 -24.96
N VAL A 433 13.65 -23.32 -23.64
CA VAL A 433 13.82 -22.20 -22.70
C VAL A 433 15.22 -21.60 -22.87
N SER A 434 15.28 -20.43 -23.51
CA SER A 434 16.51 -19.77 -23.94
C SER A 434 16.35 -18.25 -24.01
N GLU A 435 17.42 -17.52 -24.29
CA GLU A 435 17.37 -16.06 -24.51
C GLU A 435 16.48 -15.66 -25.71
N SER A 436 16.34 -16.56 -26.69
CA SER A 436 15.48 -16.33 -27.85
C SER A 436 13.99 -16.41 -27.52
N THR A 437 13.60 -17.26 -26.56
CA THR A 437 12.19 -17.49 -26.18
C THR A 437 11.76 -16.71 -24.95
N PHE A 438 12.67 -16.43 -24.02
CA PHE A 438 12.39 -15.70 -22.79
C PHE A 438 13.40 -14.60 -22.53
N SER A 439 12.91 -13.38 -22.27
CA SER A 439 13.72 -12.23 -21.83
C SER A 439 14.10 -12.36 -20.35
N SER A 440 13.31 -13.10 -19.58
CA SER A 440 13.62 -13.57 -18.23
C SER A 440 13.04 -14.96 -18.00
N ALA A 441 13.78 -15.84 -17.34
CA ALA A 441 13.25 -17.11 -16.82
C ALA A 441 14.05 -17.46 -15.57
N ASN A 442 13.52 -17.09 -14.42
CA ASN A 442 14.25 -17.09 -13.15
C ASN A 442 13.52 -17.93 -12.12
N PHE A 443 14.27 -18.57 -11.21
CA PHE A 443 13.70 -19.06 -9.97
C PHE A 443 14.59 -18.72 -8.77
N TYR A 444 13.97 -18.70 -7.59
CA TYR A 444 14.53 -18.25 -6.33
C TYR A 444 14.24 -19.29 -5.27
N VAL A 445 15.17 -19.50 -4.36
CA VAL A 445 14.99 -20.30 -3.14
C VAL A 445 15.47 -19.47 -1.97
N TYR A 446 14.59 -19.23 -1.00
CA TYR A 446 14.83 -18.24 0.04
C TYR A 446 14.07 -18.57 1.32
N GLY A 447 14.60 -18.11 2.45
CA GLY A 447 14.01 -18.29 3.78
C GLY A 447 15.04 -18.13 4.90
N PRO A 448 14.67 -18.42 6.17
CA PRO A 448 13.31 -18.75 6.62
C PRO A 448 12.36 -17.55 6.47
N ARG A 449 11.04 -17.78 6.55
CA ARG A 449 9.99 -16.81 6.16
C ARG A 449 10.10 -15.43 6.81
N LEU A 450 10.53 -15.35 8.08
CA LEU A 450 10.66 -14.09 8.82
C LEU A 450 11.84 -13.22 8.31
N ASN A 451 13.03 -13.80 8.23
CA ASN A 451 14.28 -13.13 7.86
C ASN A 451 14.84 -13.75 6.58
N SER A 452 14.05 -13.68 5.51
CA SER A 452 14.36 -14.41 4.29
C SER A 452 15.61 -13.87 3.64
N VAL A 453 16.50 -14.79 3.29
CA VAL A 453 17.66 -14.57 2.42
C VAL A 453 17.70 -15.68 1.37
N PRO A 454 18.36 -15.49 0.22
CA PRO A 454 18.60 -16.56 -0.73
C PRO A 454 19.38 -17.71 -0.08
N VAL A 455 18.98 -18.95 -0.33
CA VAL A 455 19.60 -20.15 0.25
C VAL A 455 19.63 -21.32 -0.74
N LEU A 456 20.44 -22.33 -0.44
CA LEU A 456 20.45 -23.66 -1.07
C LEU A 456 20.82 -23.74 -2.56
N THR A 457 21.25 -22.65 -3.18
CA THR A 457 21.59 -22.60 -4.61
C THR A 457 23.02 -22.10 -4.80
N ASN A 458 23.65 -22.40 -5.96
CA ASN A 458 24.99 -21.89 -6.23
C ASN A 458 24.96 -20.37 -6.37
N THR A 459 23.88 -19.82 -6.93
CA THR A 459 23.67 -18.37 -7.01
C THR A 459 23.52 -17.75 -5.64
N ALA A 460 22.89 -18.40 -4.66
CA ALA A 460 22.83 -17.90 -3.29
C ALA A 460 24.21 -17.88 -2.60
N LYS A 461 25.04 -18.91 -2.86
CA LYS A 461 26.40 -19.00 -2.28
C LYS A 461 27.40 -18.04 -2.92
N ASN A 462 27.33 -17.89 -4.24
CA ASN A 462 28.38 -17.28 -5.04
C ASN A 462 27.93 -16.01 -5.77
N GLY A 463 26.65 -15.61 -5.66
CA GLY A 463 26.01 -14.62 -6.53
C GLY A 463 25.96 -15.03 -8.00
N ASN A 464 25.34 -14.20 -8.84
CA ASN A 464 25.06 -14.54 -10.25
C ASN A 464 25.79 -13.65 -11.29
N SER A 465 26.57 -12.67 -10.84
CA SER A 465 27.17 -11.65 -11.72
C SER A 465 28.65 -11.44 -11.42
N LYS A 466 29.43 -11.13 -12.46
CA LYS A 466 30.80 -10.65 -12.36
C LYS A 466 30.85 -9.13 -12.51
N ALA A 467 31.60 -8.45 -11.64
CA ALA A 467 31.88 -7.04 -11.85
C ALA A 467 32.73 -6.82 -13.11
N ARG A 468 32.39 -5.75 -13.82
CA ARG A 468 33.17 -5.21 -14.94
C ARG A 468 33.47 -3.74 -14.69
N ALA A 469 34.66 -3.31 -15.06
CA ALA A 469 35.10 -1.94 -14.94
C ALA A 469 35.79 -1.54 -16.25
N SER A 470 35.42 -0.41 -16.87
CA SER A 470 36.10 0.10 -18.07
C SER A 470 36.61 1.51 -17.82
N VAL A 471 37.83 1.78 -18.27
CA VAL A 471 38.46 3.09 -18.14
C VAL A 471 39.14 3.54 -19.40
N SER A 472 38.83 4.77 -19.77
CA SER A 472 39.56 5.54 -20.76
C SER A 472 40.57 6.48 -20.07
N SER A 473 41.70 6.74 -20.73
CA SER A 473 42.46 7.95 -20.42
C SER A 473 41.68 9.16 -20.94
N THR A 474 41.51 10.19 -20.13
CA THR A 474 40.75 11.40 -20.48
C THR A 474 41.67 12.62 -20.54
N ILE A 475 42.14 13.00 -21.72
CA ILE A 475 42.65 14.36 -22.00
C ILE A 475 41.81 14.88 -23.19
N PRO A 476 41.25 16.13 -23.21
CA PRO A 476 42.05 17.34 -23.46
C PRO A 476 41.56 18.69 -22.89
N ALA A 477 42.45 19.69 -22.79
CA ALA A 477 42.06 21.08 -22.48
C ALA A 477 42.63 22.18 -23.41
N SER A 478 43.34 21.86 -24.51
CA SER A 478 43.72 22.92 -25.47
C SER A 478 43.76 22.57 -26.96
N GLN A 479 43.39 21.36 -27.41
CA GLN A 479 43.34 21.05 -28.84
C GLN A 479 42.10 20.24 -29.21
N GLN A 480 41.19 20.89 -29.93
CA GLN A 480 39.95 20.34 -30.44
C GLN A 480 40.09 20.24 -31.96
N SER A 481 40.34 19.04 -32.45
CA SER A 481 40.07 18.65 -33.84
C SER A 481 39.85 17.15 -33.91
N ALA A 482 38.71 16.74 -34.47
CA ALA A 482 38.25 15.36 -34.57
C ALA A 482 38.93 14.54 -35.68
N THR A 483 40.04 15.02 -36.26
CA THR A 483 40.68 14.39 -37.42
C THR A 483 42.13 13.95 -37.21
N ASP A 484 42.70 14.16 -36.02
CA ASP A 484 44.11 13.80 -35.79
C ASP A 484 44.24 12.50 -34.99
N ASN A 485 44.84 11.51 -35.66
CA ASN A 485 45.25 10.20 -35.16
C ASN A 485 46.41 10.31 -34.12
N ILE A 486 46.19 11.06 -33.03
CA ILE A 486 47.15 11.17 -31.94
C ILE A 486 47.04 9.92 -31.06
N THR A 487 48.14 9.18 -30.97
CA THR A 487 48.36 8.03 -30.11
C THR A 487 47.88 8.32 -28.68
N LYS A 488 46.74 7.75 -28.27
CA LYS A 488 46.18 7.86 -26.91
C LYS A 488 47.11 7.19 -25.90
N GLY A 489 47.99 7.97 -25.28
CA GLY A 489 48.95 7.48 -24.27
C GLY A 489 48.53 7.81 -22.84
N TRP A 490 48.68 6.85 -21.95
CA TRP A 490 48.57 7.02 -20.50
C TRP A 490 49.91 7.52 -19.97
N THR A 491 49.99 8.75 -19.45
CA THR A 491 51.27 9.39 -19.08
C THR A 491 51.44 9.49 -17.56
N PHE A 492 52.34 8.69 -16.99
CA PHE A 492 52.55 8.67 -15.54
C PHE A 492 53.83 9.41 -15.13
N ALA A 493 53.73 10.25 -14.10
CA ALA A 493 54.88 10.91 -13.50
C ALA A 493 55.66 9.96 -12.58
N ALA A 494 56.91 10.30 -12.28
CA ALA A 494 57.68 9.56 -11.29
C ALA A 494 57.01 9.67 -9.91
N GLY A 495 56.75 8.53 -9.26
CA GLY A 495 56.05 8.47 -7.98
C GLY A 495 54.53 8.36 -8.08
N ASP A 496 53.96 8.28 -9.29
CA ASP A 496 52.53 8.02 -9.46
C ASP A 496 52.15 6.62 -8.93
N THR A 497 51.11 6.55 -8.10
CA THR A 497 50.52 5.31 -7.59
C THR A 497 49.04 5.17 -7.94
N PHE A 498 48.56 3.93 -7.97
CA PHE A 498 47.18 3.57 -8.20
C PHE A 498 46.66 2.72 -7.06
N LYS A 499 45.64 3.20 -6.38
CA LYS A 499 44.99 2.47 -5.29
C LYS A 499 43.71 1.81 -5.75
N ILE A 500 43.66 0.48 -5.62
CA ILE A 500 42.49 -0.33 -6.00
C ILE A 500 42.30 -1.49 -5.02
N SER A 501 41.06 -1.75 -4.62
CA SER A 501 40.60 -3.02 -4.09
C SER A 501 39.93 -3.79 -5.22
N VAL A 502 40.34 -5.05 -5.35
CA VAL A 502 39.75 -6.00 -6.29
C VAL A 502 39.08 -7.08 -5.47
N ASN A 503 37.85 -7.37 -5.84
CA ASN A 503 37.06 -8.45 -5.31
C ASN A 503 36.82 -8.43 -3.77
N ALA A 504 36.52 -7.25 -3.22
CA ALA A 504 36.41 -7.04 -1.78
C ALA A 504 37.68 -7.43 -0.99
N GLY A 505 38.83 -7.43 -1.68
CA GLY A 505 40.13 -7.68 -1.10
C GLY A 505 40.74 -6.44 -0.43
N PRO A 506 41.92 -6.58 0.18
CA PRO A 506 42.63 -5.42 0.73
C PRO A 506 42.97 -4.41 -0.37
N VAL A 507 43.00 -3.12 0.00
CA VAL A 507 43.45 -2.04 -0.89
C VAL A 507 44.91 -2.26 -1.28
N GLN A 508 45.18 -2.31 -2.57
CA GLN A 508 46.51 -2.44 -3.16
C GLN A 508 46.95 -1.07 -3.67
N GLU A 509 48.18 -0.65 -3.33
CA GLU A 509 48.82 0.55 -3.88
C GLU A 509 49.89 0.13 -4.88
N LEU A 510 49.66 0.41 -6.17
CA LEU A 510 50.51 -0.02 -7.27
C LEU A 510 51.29 1.18 -7.85
N ALA A 511 52.61 1.11 -7.93
CA ALA A 511 53.42 2.16 -8.56
C ALA A 511 53.39 2.02 -10.09
N PHE A 512 52.89 3.04 -10.80
CA PHE A 512 52.83 2.99 -12.26
C PHE A 512 54.22 3.21 -12.90
N PRO A 513 54.47 2.59 -14.08
CA PRO A 513 55.70 2.83 -14.82
C PRO A 513 55.72 4.25 -15.39
N THR A 514 56.77 5.01 -15.08
CA THR A 514 56.94 6.41 -15.50
C THR A 514 57.00 6.55 -17.03
N GLY A 515 56.45 7.65 -17.55
CA GLY A 515 56.44 7.99 -18.97
C GLY A 515 55.12 7.64 -19.67
N VAL A 516 55.14 7.70 -21.00
CA VAL A 516 53.98 7.43 -21.84
C VAL A 516 53.81 5.92 -22.04
N GLN A 517 52.65 5.41 -21.66
CA GLN A 517 52.25 4.01 -21.79
C GLN A 517 51.10 3.86 -22.78
N THR A 518 51.14 2.83 -23.61
CA THR A 518 49.97 2.39 -24.40
C THR A 518 48.94 1.71 -23.51
N ALA A 519 47.69 1.65 -23.95
CA ALA A 519 46.65 0.91 -23.22
C ALA A 519 47.02 -0.58 -23.02
N ALA A 520 47.69 -1.21 -23.99
CA ALA A 520 48.16 -2.59 -23.85
C ALA A 520 49.21 -2.74 -22.73
N GLN A 521 50.14 -1.78 -22.60
CA GLN A 521 51.14 -1.76 -21.54
C GLN A 521 50.52 -1.55 -20.16
N VAL A 522 49.52 -0.66 -20.05
CA VAL A 522 48.77 -0.47 -18.80
C VAL A 522 47.96 -1.72 -18.43
N ALA A 523 47.30 -2.36 -19.42
CA ALA A 523 46.58 -3.61 -19.18
C ALA A 523 47.52 -4.73 -18.73
N ALA A 524 48.68 -4.88 -19.37
CA ALA A 524 49.69 -5.87 -18.98
C ALA A 524 50.22 -5.61 -17.56
N PHE A 525 50.50 -4.36 -17.22
CA PHE A 525 50.92 -3.96 -15.87
C PHE A 525 49.86 -4.34 -14.83
N LEU A 526 48.59 -3.98 -15.05
CA LEU A 526 47.52 -4.30 -14.11
C LEU A 526 47.28 -5.81 -14.03
N ASN A 527 47.37 -6.54 -15.14
CA ASN A 527 47.21 -8.00 -15.15
C ASN A 527 48.34 -8.72 -14.40
N ALA A 528 49.54 -8.14 -14.35
CA ALA A 528 50.67 -8.68 -13.59
C ALA A 528 50.59 -8.41 -12.08
N ASN A 529 49.93 -7.30 -11.69
CA ASN A 529 49.88 -6.85 -10.30
C ASN A 529 48.57 -7.20 -9.59
N LEU A 530 47.48 -7.38 -10.31
CA LEU A 530 46.16 -7.70 -9.74
C LEU A 530 45.85 -9.20 -9.86
N LYS A 531 45.24 -9.76 -8.81
CA LYS A 531 44.78 -11.16 -8.76
C LYS A 531 43.27 -11.25 -8.99
N ASP A 532 42.81 -12.43 -9.44
CA ASP A 532 41.39 -12.76 -9.63
C ASP A 532 40.61 -11.78 -10.52
N VAL A 533 41.33 -11.12 -11.41
CA VAL A 533 40.82 -10.24 -12.45
C VAL A 533 41.41 -10.65 -13.80
N THR A 534 40.65 -10.40 -14.84
CA THR A 534 41.10 -10.42 -16.23
C THR A 534 41.17 -8.98 -16.69
N VAL A 535 42.35 -8.53 -17.10
CA VAL A 535 42.53 -7.17 -17.63
C VAL A 535 42.75 -7.23 -19.13
N THR A 536 41.95 -6.47 -19.88
CA THR A 536 42.05 -6.37 -21.34
C THR A 536 42.15 -4.90 -21.75
N SER A 537 42.58 -4.65 -22.98
CA SER A 537 42.46 -3.33 -23.61
C SER A 537 41.71 -3.44 -24.93
N ASN A 538 41.07 -2.36 -25.38
CA ASN A 538 40.35 -2.33 -26.65
C ASN A 538 40.98 -1.34 -27.65
N ALA A 539 40.53 -1.39 -28.90
CA ALA A 539 41.01 -0.52 -29.98
C ALA A 539 40.77 0.98 -29.73
N LEU A 540 39.88 1.34 -28.80
CA LEU A 540 39.60 2.73 -28.41
C LEU A 540 40.58 3.28 -27.37
N GLY A 541 41.49 2.45 -26.86
CA GLY A 541 42.48 2.82 -25.83
C GLY A 541 41.98 2.64 -24.39
N ASN A 542 40.86 1.95 -24.19
CA ASN A 542 40.31 1.70 -22.86
C ASN A 542 40.94 0.45 -22.24
N ILE A 543 41.04 0.43 -20.92
CA ILE A 543 41.36 -0.74 -20.11
C ILE A 543 40.07 -1.29 -19.50
N ASN A 544 39.82 -2.58 -19.66
CA ASN A 544 38.68 -3.25 -19.05
C ASN A 544 39.17 -4.26 -18.01
N LEU A 545 38.65 -4.17 -16.79
CA LEU A 545 38.80 -5.14 -15.73
C LEU A 545 37.54 -5.99 -15.66
N LEU A 546 37.71 -7.30 -15.58
CA LEU A 546 36.64 -8.28 -15.40
C LEU A 546 36.99 -9.20 -14.23
N SER A 547 36.13 -9.26 -13.22
CA SER A 547 36.35 -10.18 -12.12
C SER A 547 36.30 -11.64 -12.60
N LYS A 548 37.16 -12.48 -12.02
CA LYS A 548 37.13 -13.93 -12.21
C LYS A 548 36.17 -14.64 -11.26
N ILE A 549 35.73 -13.96 -10.19
CA ILE A 549 34.77 -14.50 -9.21
C ILE A 549 33.39 -13.89 -9.41
N TYR A 550 32.35 -14.57 -8.92
CA TYR A 550 30.98 -14.09 -8.95
C TYR A 550 30.56 -13.50 -7.60
N GLY A 551 29.46 -12.73 -7.61
CA GLY A 551 28.68 -12.34 -6.44
C GLY A 551 29.19 -11.16 -5.67
N ASP A 552 28.84 -11.06 -4.39
CA ASP A 552 29.01 -9.83 -3.60
C ASP A 552 30.48 -9.47 -3.32
N LYS A 553 31.37 -10.45 -3.47
CA LYS A 553 32.81 -10.22 -3.51
C LYS A 553 33.28 -9.72 -4.87
N SER A 554 32.59 -10.01 -5.97
CA SER A 554 32.94 -9.54 -7.30
C SER A 554 32.70 -8.04 -7.43
N ARG A 555 33.72 -7.22 -7.14
CA ARG A 555 33.65 -5.75 -7.21
C ARG A 555 35.01 -5.09 -7.39
N PHE A 556 35.01 -3.83 -7.83
CA PHE A 556 36.20 -3.00 -7.98
C PHE A 556 36.01 -1.68 -7.26
N GLU A 557 36.92 -1.35 -6.36
CA GLU A 557 36.90 -0.11 -5.58
C GLU A 557 38.20 0.64 -5.85
N ILE A 558 38.13 1.84 -6.44
CA ILE A 558 39.31 2.64 -6.76
C ILE A 558 39.39 3.75 -5.72
N TYR A 559 40.58 4.01 -5.16
CA TYR A 559 40.78 5.01 -4.12
C TYR A 559 41.64 6.17 -4.59
N ASN A 560 41.54 7.29 -3.87
CA ASN A 560 42.39 8.45 -4.11
C ASN A 560 43.88 8.09 -3.94
N SER A 561 44.65 8.36 -4.98
CA SER A 561 46.08 8.12 -5.09
C SER A 561 46.73 9.19 -5.96
N PRO A 562 48.02 9.53 -5.74
CA PRO A 562 48.79 10.41 -6.61
C PRO A 562 48.91 9.80 -8.01
N VAL A 563 48.08 10.23 -8.95
CA VAL A 563 48.16 9.80 -10.35
C VAL A 563 47.92 11.00 -11.24
N THR A 564 48.92 11.36 -12.04
CA THR A 564 48.90 12.56 -12.89
C THR A 564 48.15 12.33 -14.21
N THR A 565 48.09 11.09 -14.69
CA THR A 565 47.15 10.73 -15.77
C THR A 565 45.72 10.92 -15.29
N ILE A 566 44.95 11.71 -16.03
CA ILE A 566 43.50 11.79 -15.84
C ILE A 566 42.89 10.50 -16.40
N MET A 567 42.17 9.79 -15.52
CA MET A 567 41.44 8.58 -15.84
C MET A 567 39.95 8.91 -15.87
N GLY A 568 39.20 8.33 -16.80
CA GLY A 568 37.74 8.47 -16.90
C GLY A 568 36.97 7.98 -15.66
N TRP A 569 37.66 7.36 -14.68
CA TRP A 569 37.14 7.06 -13.34
C TRP A 569 37.00 8.28 -12.41
N LYS A 570 37.73 9.36 -12.65
CA LYS A 570 37.68 10.60 -11.84
C LYS A 570 36.82 11.62 -12.60
N THR A 571 35.70 12.05 -12.01
CA THR A 571 34.92 13.16 -12.55
C THR A 571 35.75 14.45 -12.50
N ALA A 572 35.66 15.27 -13.54
CA ALA A 572 36.23 16.63 -13.52
C ALA A 572 35.62 17.39 -12.31
N GLY A 573 36.44 18.08 -11.52
CA GLY A 573 36.04 18.71 -10.26
C GLY A 573 34.74 19.54 -10.34
N ARG A 574 34.03 19.65 -9.20
CA ARG A 574 32.79 20.44 -9.07
C ARG A 574 33.05 21.91 -9.36
N ASP A 575 32.03 22.57 -9.92
CA ASP A 575 32.00 24.01 -10.09
C ASP A 575 32.03 24.69 -8.72
N ILE A 576 32.98 25.59 -8.53
CA ILE A 576 33.03 26.49 -7.39
C ILE A 576 32.17 27.68 -7.78
N THR A 577 30.97 27.79 -7.20
CA THR A 577 30.08 28.93 -7.40
C THR A 577 30.21 29.94 -6.28
N ARG A 578 30.35 31.22 -6.64
CA ARG A 578 30.28 32.35 -5.72
C ARG A 578 29.23 33.33 -6.25
N GLU A 579 28.24 33.66 -5.43
CA GLU A 579 27.10 34.53 -5.83
C GLU A 579 26.37 34.04 -7.09
N GLY A 580 26.18 32.72 -7.20
CA GLY A 580 25.48 32.10 -8.34
C GLY A 580 26.27 32.04 -9.65
N LYS A 581 27.54 32.48 -9.69
CA LYS A 581 28.42 32.34 -10.86
C LYS A 581 29.56 31.36 -10.60
N VAL A 582 29.84 30.51 -11.58
CA VAL A 582 30.97 29.57 -11.56
C VAL A 582 32.27 30.35 -11.69
N VAL A 583 33.08 30.37 -10.63
CA VAL A 583 34.35 31.11 -10.54
C VAL A 583 35.58 30.19 -10.66
N GLY A 584 35.37 28.89 -10.79
CA GLY A 584 36.42 27.90 -11.01
C GLY A 584 35.90 26.47 -10.85
N LYS A 585 36.79 25.49 -10.97
CA LYS A 585 36.54 24.10 -10.58
C LYS A 585 37.53 23.70 -9.49
N THR A 586 37.16 22.79 -8.60
CA THR A 586 38.11 22.29 -7.59
C THR A 586 39.33 21.63 -8.25
N ALA A 587 40.54 21.97 -7.77
CA ALA A 587 41.75 21.21 -8.12
C ALA A 587 41.58 19.78 -7.57
N GLY A 588 41.94 18.78 -8.37
CA GLY A 588 41.55 17.39 -8.14
C GLY A 588 42.12 16.75 -6.87
N VAL A 589 41.45 16.95 -5.74
CA VAL A 589 41.17 16.08 -4.56
C VAL A 589 40.42 16.98 -3.56
N THR A 590 39.37 16.61 -2.81
CA THR A 590 38.85 15.36 -2.28
C THR A 590 37.32 15.37 -2.39
N MET A 591 36.77 14.51 -3.23
CA MET A 591 35.67 13.68 -2.76
C MET A 591 36.13 12.24 -2.92
N GLU A 592 35.64 11.37 -2.05
CA GLU A 592 35.66 9.93 -2.28
C GLU A 592 35.44 9.67 -3.78
N PRO A 593 36.35 8.95 -4.47
CA PRO A 593 36.12 8.60 -5.85
C PRO A 593 34.75 7.97 -5.97
N TYR A 594 33.98 8.45 -6.95
CA TYR A 594 32.66 7.94 -7.28
C TYR A 594 32.81 6.45 -7.60
N VAL A 595 32.58 5.58 -6.60
CA VAL A 595 32.65 4.14 -6.80
C VAL A 595 31.42 3.78 -7.60
N VAL A 596 31.58 3.61 -8.92
CA VAL A 596 30.55 3.01 -9.77
C VAL A 596 30.47 1.54 -9.37
N MET A 597 29.69 1.27 -8.34
CA MET A 597 29.32 -0.07 -7.91
C MET A 597 28.34 -0.61 -8.95
N ALA A 598 28.83 -1.39 -9.92
CA ALA A 598 27.96 -2.17 -10.79
C ALA A 598 27.36 -3.33 -9.97
N ASN A 599 26.39 -3.05 -9.10
CA ASN A 599 25.76 -4.05 -8.26
C ASN A 599 24.28 -4.23 -8.62
N VAL A 600 24.00 -5.38 -9.22
CA VAL A 600 22.70 -6.06 -9.10
C VAL A 600 22.99 -7.56 -9.16
N SER A 601 23.30 -8.17 -8.01
CA SER A 601 23.23 -9.63 -7.87
C SER A 601 21.87 -9.98 -7.25
N THR A 602 20.82 -9.98 -8.08
CA THR A 602 19.63 -10.75 -7.69
C THR A 602 20.05 -12.22 -7.67
N HIS A 603 20.00 -12.92 -6.55
CA HIS A 603 20.51 -14.30 -6.40
C HIS A 603 19.64 -15.36 -7.11
N ALA A 604 18.88 -14.95 -8.12
CA ALA A 604 18.06 -15.81 -8.96
C ALA A 604 18.91 -16.82 -9.72
N ILE A 605 18.42 -18.05 -9.85
CA ILE A 605 18.93 -18.97 -10.86
C ILE A 605 18.29 -18.61 -12.20
N ASP A 606 19.11 -18.24 -13.17
CA ASP A 606 18.65 -18.10 -14.56
C ASP A 606 18.47 -19.50 -15.16
N MET A 607 17.22 -19.81 -15.50
CA MET A 607 16.83 -21.07 -16.11
C MET A 607 17.18 -21.11 -17.60
N ARG A 608 17.80 -20.09 -18.18
CA ARG A 608 18.25 -20.10 -19.59
C ARG A 608 19.75 -20.34 -19.66
N PRO A 609 20.24 -21.03 -20.71
CA PRO A 609 21.65 -20.93 -21.05
C PRO A 609 21.98 -19.47 -21.42
N ARG A 610 23.04 -18.91 -20.85
CA ARG A 610 23.49 -17.54 -21.14
C ARG A 610 24.66 -17.56 -22.10
N SER A 611 24.54 -16.80 -23.18
CA SER A 611 25.65 -16.59 -24.13
C SER A 611 26.69 -15.61 -23.61
N ASP A 612 26.29 -14.67 -22.75
CA ASP A 612 27.19 -13.70 -22.12
C ASP A 612 28.03 -14.38 -21.03
N PRO A 613 29.37 -14.48 -21.18
CA PRO A 613 30.26 -15.09 -20.20
C PRO A 613 30.36 -14.32 -18.87
N LEU A 614 29.77 -13.11 -18.80
CA LEU A 614 29.66 -12.31 -17.59
C LEU A 614 28.54 -12.77 -16.66
N ILE A 615 27.54 -13.48 -17.21
CA ILE A 615 26.37 -13.93 -16.47
C ILE A 615 26.60 -15.37 -16.06
N TYR A 616 26.48 -15.64 -14.76
CA TYR A 616 26.66 -17.00 -14.25
C TYR A 616 25.57 -17.91 -14.80
N THR A 617 25.98 -18.92 -15.57
CA THR A 617 25.11 -20.04 -15.95
C THR A 617 25.31 -21.17 -14.96
N ASP A 618 24.29 -21.47 -14.17
CA ASP A 618 24.38 -22.48 -13.14
C ASP A 618 24.38 -23.90 -13.77
N PRO A 619 25.44 -24.70 -13.58
CA PRO A 619 25.54 -26.03 -14.18
C PRO A 619 24.54 -27.03 -13.61
N LEU A 620 23.88 -26.75 -12.48
CA LEU A 620 22.87 -27.62 -11.89
C LEU A 620 21.50 -27.51 -12.55
N VAL A 621 21.29 -26.52 -13.43
CA VAL A 621 20.04 -26.40 -14.20
C VAL A 621 20.04 -27.42 -15.33
N THR A 622 19.20 -28.46 -15.20
CA THR A 622 18.98 -29.43 -16.27
C THR A 622 17.61 -29.23 -16.91
N ARG A 623 17.51 -29.47 -18.22
CA ARG A 623 16.30 -29.23 -19.02
C ARG A 623 16.07 -30.43 -19.93
N ASN A 624 14.82 -30.85 -20.03
CA ASN A 624 14.35 -31.82 -21.01
C ASN A 624 12.98 -31.35 -21.54
N ASN A 625 12.35 -32.11 -22.44
CA ASN A 625 11.08 -31.67 -23.04
C ASN A 625 9.92 -31.57 -22.04
N ALA A 626 10.01 -32.22 -20.87
CA ALA A 626 8.94 -32.28 -19.88
C ALA A 626 9.10 -31.28 -18.73
N ASN A 627 10.33 -30.98 -18.31
CA ASN A 627 10.59 -30.13 -17.15
C ASN A 627 12.01 -29.53 -17.12
N ILE A 628 12.17 -28.58 -16.19
CA ILE A 628 13.45 -28.10 -15.69
C ILE A 628 13.64 -28.66 -14.28
N THR A 629 14.85 -29.14 -13.95
CA THR A 629 15.17 -29.58 -12.59
C THR A 629 16.41 -28.88 -12.04
N TYR A 630 16.46 -28.76 -10.72
CA TYR A 630 17.59 -28.21 -10.00
C TYR A 630 17.76 -28.91 -8.65
N GLN A 631 18.96 -29.43 -8.41
CA GLN A 631 19.31 -30.08 -7.16
C GLN A 631 19.73 -29.04 -6.11
N LEU A 632 18.95 -28.88 -5.05
CA LEU A 632 19.32 -28.00 -3.95
C LEU A 632 20.48 -28.57 -3.12
N ASP A 633 21.16 -27.69 -2.41
CA ASP A 633 22.14 -28.06 -1.40
C ASP A 633 21.52 -28.75 -0.18
N ASP A 634 22.40 -29.24 0.69
CA ASP A 634 22.02 -29.83 1.96
C ASP A 634 21.37 -28.78 2.88
N VAL A 635 20.21 -29.12 3.43
CA VAL A 635 19.48 -28.26 4.37
C VAL A 635 20.12 -28.18 5.77
N ALA A 636 21.21 -28.92 6.03
CA ALA A 636 21.85 -29.01 7.36
C ALA A 636 22.23 -27.67 7.99
N SER A 637 22.56 -26.64 7.18
CA SER A 637 22.95 -25.31 7.68
C SER A 637 21.76 -24.38 7.95
N LEU A 638 20.53 -24.82 7.68
CA LEU A 638 19.34 -24.00 7.77
C LEU A 638 18.68 -24.08 9.15
N LYS A 639 18.09 -22.97 9.59
CA LYS A 639 17.27 -22.93 10.80
C LYS A 639 15.92 -23.62 10.54
N PRO A 640 15.29 -24.23 11.54
CA PRO A 640 13.92 -24.72 11.41
C PRO A 640 12.97 -23.58 10.98
N GLY A 641 12.05 -23.87 10.07
CA GLY A 641 11.03 -22.93 9.61
C GLY A 641 10.53 -23.19 8.18
N THR A 642 9.75 -22.23 7.67
CA THR A 642 9.21 -22.23 6.31
C THR A 642 10.16 -21.54 5.33
N TYR A 643 10.39 -22.20 4.20
CA TYR A 643 11.18 -21.72 3.07
C TYR A 643 10.31 -21.68 1.82
N MET A 644 10.72 -20.89 0.84
CA MET A 644 9.94 -20.59 -0.35
C MET A 644 10.73 -20.87 -1.61
N VAL A 645 10.01 -21.31 -2.65
CA VAL A 645 10.49 -21.38 -4.02
C VAL A 645 9.56 -20.53 -4.89
N TYR A 646 10.11 -19.54 -5.57
CA TYR A 646 9.37 -18.66 -6.47
C TYR A 646 10.02 -18.68 -7.84
N SER A 647 9.21 -18.70 -8.90
CA SER A 647 9.70 -18.62 -10.27
C SER A 647 8.84 -17.68 -11.10
N TYR A 648 9.50 -16.97 -12.01
CA TYR A 648 8.84 -16.19 -13.03
C TYR A 648 9.52 -16.31 -14.39
N THR A 649 8.72 -16.15 -15.44
CA THR A 649 9.15 -16.09 -16.83
C THR A 649 8.53 -14.91 -17.54
N VAL A 650 9.27 -14.32 -18.48
CA VAL A 650 8.81 -13.26 -19.37
C VAL A 650 9.22 -13.65 -20.79
N PRO A 651 8.27 -13.92 -21.70
CA PRO A 651 8.56 -14.20 -23.09
C PRO A 651 9.34 -13.08 -23.78
N SER A 652 10.29 -13.44 -24.65
CA SER A 652 11.06 -12.47 -25.42
C SER A 652 10.18 -11.69 -26.39
N GLY A 653 10.41 -10.38 -26.50
CA GLY A 653 9.60 -9.46 -27.32
C GLY A 653 8.48 -8.74 -26.56
N ILE A 654 8.18 -9.16 -25.33
CA ILE A 654 7.26 -8.45 -24.44
C ILE A 654 7.99 -7.28 -23.74
N THR A 655 7.37 -6.11 -23.72
CA THR A 655 7.85 -4.88 -23.06
C THR A 655 6.90 -4.46 -21.93
N ALA A 656 7.38 -3.68 -20.95
CA ALA A 656 6.63 -3.37 -19.73
C ALA A 656 5.26 -2.70 -20.03
N GLY A 657 5.18 -1.81 -21.01
CA GLY A 657 3.87 -1.24 -21.42
C GLY A 657 2.84 -2.22 -22.00
N THR A 658 3.24 -3.45 -22.40
CA THR A 658 2.33 -4.41 -23.04
C THR A 658 1.59 -5.35 -22.07
N LEU A 659 2.04 -5.46 -20.81
CA LEU A 659 1.40 -6.28 -19.77
C LEU A 659 0.73 -5.46 -18.65
N ALA A 660 1.01 -4.16 -18.59
CA ALA A 660 0.44 -3.21 -17.61
C ALA A 660 -1.09 -3.15 -17.61
N ASN A 661 -1.71 -3.38 -18.77
CA ASN A 661 -3.16 -3.33 -18.93
C ASN A 661 -3.78 -4.74 -18.93
N PRO A 662 -4.94 -4.92 -18.27
CA PRO A 662 -5.61 -6.20 -18.29
C PRO A 662 -6.11 -6.53 -19.71
N GLY A 663 -5.59 -7.57 -20.34
CA GLY A 663 -6.24 -8.20 -21.50
C GLY A 663 -5.40 -8.56 -22.73
N PRO A 664 -4.43 -7.77 -23.22
CA PRO A 664 -3.72 -8.18 -24.43
C PRO A 664 -2.67 -9.23 -24.12
N LYS A 665 -2.64 -10.30 -24.93
CA LYS A 665 -1.41 -11.04 -25.17
C LYS A 665 -0.34 -10.02 -25.56
N GLY A 666 0.85 -10.11 -24.98
CA GLY A 666 1.98 -9.32 -25.47
C GLY A 666 2.24 -9.65 -26.94
N THR A 667 3.12 -8.88 -27.60
CA THR A 667 3.60 -9.25 -28.94
C THR A 667 4.93 -10.00 -28.79
N PRO A 668 4.92 -11.32 -28.50
CA PRO A 668 6.15 -12.08 -28.40
C PRO A 668 6.87 -12.08 -29.75
N ASN A 669 8.18 -12.28 -29.69
CA ASN A 669 8.95 -12.56 -30.91
C ASN A 669 8.55 -13.93 -31.50
N ALA A 670 9.05 -14.26 -32.69
CA ALA A 670 8.68 -15.48 -33.39
C ALA A 670 8.96 -16.78 -32.58
N ALA A 671 10.05 -16.81 -31.81
CA ALA A 671 10.45 -17.99 -31.03
C ALA A 671 9.54 -18.21 -29.82
N ALA A 672 9.24 -17.15 -29.06
CA ALA A 672 8.26 -17.18 -27.98
C ALA A 672 6.85 -17.51 -28.50
N LYS A 673 6.46 -16.92 -29.64
CA LYS A 673 5.18 -17.20 -30.29
C LYS A 673 5.03 -18.68 -30.68
N ALA A 674 6.11 -19.34 -31.11
CA ALA A 674 6.10 -20.76 -31.48
C ALA A 674 5.81 -21.69 -30.28
N LEU A 675 6.05 -21.24 -29.04
CA LEU A 675 5.72 -21.96 -27.82
C LEU A 675 4.31 -21.66 -27.27
N ASP A 676 3.52 -20.83 -27.98
CA ASP A 676 2.26 -20.27 -27.50
C ASP A 676 2.41 -19.51 -26.15
N VAL A 677 3.57 -18.90 -25.87
CA VAL A 677 3.78 -18.07 -24.68
C VAL A 677 3.71 -16.59 -25.05
N SER A 678 2.67 -15.92 -24.59
CA SER A 678 2.47 -14.48 -24.84
C SER A 678 2.19 -13.68 -23.57
N ARG A 679 2.26 -14.36 -22.42
CA ARG A 679 2.07 -13.80 -21.09
C ARG A 679 3.29 -14.10 -20.24
N ALA A 680 3.51 -13.27 -19.24
CA ALA A 680 4.45 -13.62 -18.20
C ALA A 680 3.92 -14.83 -17.40
N GLY A 681 4.80 -15.71 -16.93
CA GLY A 681 4.43 -16.94 -16.24
C GLY A 681 4.97 -17.01 -14.83
N MET A 682 4.22 -17.52 -13.87
CA MET A 682 4.61 -17.53 -12.45
C MET A 682 4.30 -18.83 -11.74
N GLY A 683 5.13 -19.16 -10.74
CA GLY A 683 4.94 -20.31 -9.86
C GLY A 683 5.50 -20.01 -8.48
N PHE A 684 4.86 -20.58 -7.47
CA PHE A 684 5.26 -20.42 -6.08
C PHE A 684 4.91 -21.67 -5.29
N THR A 685 5.79 -22.07 -4.37
CA THR A 685 5.50 -23.09 -3.37
C THR A 685 6.33 -22.86 -2.11
N THR A 686 5.92 -23.48 -1.01
CA THR A 686 6.67 -23.47 0.24
C THR A 686 7.11 -24.88 0.62
N PHE A 687 8.16 -24.97 1.43
CA PHE A 687 8.60 -26.22 2.04
C PHE A 687 9.10 -25.98 3.46
N GLN A 688 9.11 -27.03 4.27
CA GLN A 688 9.53 -26.93 5.67
C GLN A 688 10.88 -27.58 5.90
N VAL A 689 11.68 -26.98 6.78
CA VAL A 689 12.95 -27.53 7.26
C VAL A 689 12.88 -27.62 8.78
N GLY A 690 13.27 -28.75 9.35
CA GLY A 690 13.41 -28.96 10.80
C GLY A 690 12.13 -28.88 11.65
N THR A 691 10.97 -28.55 11.08
CA THR A 691 9.67 -28.46 11.74
C THR A 691 8.56 -28.73 10.73
N GLU A 692 7.42 -29.31 11.14
CA GLU A 692 6.23 -29.42 10.30
C GLU A 692 5.36 -28.15 10.32
N THR A 693 5.51 -27.32 11.35
CA THR A 693 4.65 -26.16 11.59
C THR A 693 5.07 -24.99 10.69
N PRO A 694 4.21 -24.51 9.78
CA PRO A 694 4.55 -23.37 8.94
C PRO A 694 4.68 -22.08 9.76
N ASP A 695 5.69 -21.29 9.46
CA ASP A 695 5.85 -19.94 10.02
C ASP A 695 4.67 -19.07 9.61
N LYS A 696 4.15 -18.27 10.54
CA LYS A 696 3.16 -17.23 10.20
C LYS A 696 3.77 -16.18 9.26
N LYS A 697 2.93 -15.55 8.43
CA LYS A 697 3.34 -14.39 7.61
C LYS A 697 3.54 -13.16 8.48
N ILE A 698 4.36 -12.22 8.01
CA ILE A 698 4.58 -10.93 8.69
C ILE A 698 3.36 -10.01 8.51
N ALA A 699 2.73 -10.04 7.34
CA ALA A 699 1.50 -9.33 7.00
C ALA A 699 0.67 -10.14 5.99
N THR A 700 -0.66 -10.01 6.05
CA THR A 700 -1.61 -10.82 5.24
C THR A 700 -2.64 -10.00 4.45
N ASN A 701 -2.97 -8.79 4.89
CA ASN A 701 -4.18 -8.06 4.45
C ASN A 701 -3.92 -7.07 3.29
N CYS A 702 -2.86 -7.28 2.51
CA CYS A 702 -2.48 -6.34 1.44
C CYS A 702 -3.56 -6.25 0.35
N THR A 703 -4.20 -7.38 0.04
CA THR A 703 -5.24 -7.49 -0.99
C THR A 703 -6.55 -6.80 -0.62
N ASP A 704 -6.74 -6.42 0.65
CA ASP A 704 -7.92 -5.67 1.07
C ASP A 704 -7.98 -4.29 0.39
N CYS A 705 -6.81 -3.69 0.15
CA CYS A 705 -6.68 -2.43 -0.59
C CYS A 705 -6.28 -2.64 -2.05
N HIS A 706 -5.30 -3.50 -2.31
CA HIS A 706 -4.69 -3.64 -3.63
C HIS A 706 -5.40 -4.65 -4.56
N GLY A 707 -6.40 -5.36 -4.04
CA GLY A 707 -7.10 -6.40 -4.79
C GLY A 707 -6.16 -7.49 -5.30
N SER A 708 -6.42 -7.96 -6.52
CA SER A 708 -5.62 -8.99 -7.20
C SER A 708 -4.57 -8.38 -8.15
N ASN A 709 -4.16 -7.14 -7.93
CA ASN A 709 -3.17 -6.49 -8.76
C ASN A 709 -1.83 -7.24 -8.75
N ILE A 710 -1.18 -7.27 -9.90
CA ILE A 710 0.19 -7.74 -10.08
C ILE A 710 1.05 -6.54 -10.46
N TRP A 711 2.06 -6.28 -9.65
CA TRP A 711 2.98 -5.16 -9.81
C TRP A 711 4.22 -5.52 -10.63
N HIS A 712 4.96 -4.47 -11.01
CA HIS A 712 6.19 -4.53 -11.82
C HIS A 712 5.93 -5.13 -13.21
N LEU A 713 4.77 -4.81 -13.77
CA LEU A 713 4.39 -5.18 -15.14
C LEU A 713 4.62 -4.05 -16.13
N ASP A 714 4.64 -2.80 -15.67
CA ASP A 714 4.56 -1.53 -16.38
C ASP A 714 5.89 -0.76 -16.48
N GLU A 715 6.82 -0.99 -15.54
CA GLU A 715 8.13 -0.32 -15.51
C GLU A 715 9.31 -1.27 -15.20
N GLY A 716 10.48 -0.96 -15.77
CA GLY A 716 11.73 -1.70 -15.51
C GLY A 716 11.73 -3.16 -15.99
N PRO A 717 12.75 -3.98 -15.66
CA PRO A 717 12.72 -5.39 -16.04
C PRO A 717 11.49 -6.06 -15.40
N ILE A 718 10.57 -6.53 -16.25
CA ILE A 718 9.28 -7.11 -15.84
C ILE A 718 9.53 -8.29 -14.89
N HIS A 719 8.90 -8.25 -13.71
CA HIS A 719 8.92 -9.34 -12.75
C HIS A 719 7.64 -9.31 -11.88
N GLN A 720 6.62 -10.05 -12.28
CA GLN A 720 5.30 -10.07 -11.64
C GLN A 720 5.31 -10.26 -10.12
N GLN A 721 4.82 -9.27 -9.37
CA GLN A 721 4.65 -9.36 -7.92
C GLN A 721 3.19 -9.23 -7.53
N PRO A 722 2.49 -10.34 -7.23
CA PRO A 722 1.23 -10.28 -6.50
C PRO A 722 1.44 -9.65 -5.12
N PHE A 723 0.40 -9.00 -4.59
CA PHE A 723 0.41 -8.41 -3.24
C PHE A 723 0.41 -9.44 -2.10
N ASP A 724 1.49 -10.19 -2.02
CA ASP A 724 1.74 -11.21 -1.01
C ASP A 724 3.21 -11.11 -0.56
N THR A 725 3.41 -10.94 0.75
CA THR A 725 4.73 -10.72 1.33
C THR A 725 5.75 -11.81 1.00
N ASP A 726 5.30 -13.04 0.76
CA ASP A 726 6.24 -14.11 0.42
C ASP A 726 6.82 -13.95 -0.99
N TYR A 727 6.06 -13.43 -1.96
CA TYR A 727 6.54 -13.22 -3.33
C TYR A 727 7.61 -12.12 -3.35
N CYS A 728 7.30 -10.98 -2.73
CA CYS A 728 8.18 -9.83 -2.71
C CYS A 728 9.54 -10.15 -2.07
N LYS A 729 9.57 -11.01 -1.05
CA LYS A 729 10.79 -11.44 -0.34
C LYS A 729 11.77 -12.24 -1.20
N ALA A 730 11.40 -12.68 -2.41
CA ALA A 730 12.36 -13.28 -3.34
C ALA A 730 13.39 -12.25 -3.85
N CYS A 731 13.04 -10.97 -3.82
CA CYS A 731 13.88 -9.87 -4.31
C CYS A 731 14.10 -8.76 -3.24
N HIS A 732 13.09 -8.51 -2.39
CA HIS A 732 13.15 -7.61 -1.24
C HIS A 732 13.53 -8.37 0.04
N ASP A 733 14.60 -9.15 -0.07
CA ASP A 733 15.11 -10.00 1.00
C ASP A 733 15.95 -9.20 2.02
N TYR A 734 16.45 -9.90 3.04
CA TYR A 734 17.35 -9.34 4.04
C TYR A 734 18.84 -9.54 3.68
N ASN A 735 19.14 -10.06 2.48
CA ASN A 735 20.49 -10.29 2.00
C ASN A 735 21.11 -8.99 1.45
N ARG A 736 22.44 -8.90 1.47
CA ARG A 736 23.18 -7.66 1.17
C ARG A 736 23.89 -7.72 -0.18
N SER A 737 23.16 -7.50 -1.28
CA SER A 737 23.79 -7.35 -2.61
C SER A 737 24.36 -5.93 -2.88
N GLY A 738 24.27 -4.99 -1.92
CA GLY A 738 24.76 -3.60 -2.07
C GLY A 738 25.48 -3.07 -0.83
N THR A 739 26.54 -2.27 -1.04
CA THR A 739 27.44 -1.75 -0.01
C THR A 739 27.46 -0.20 0.01
N GLY A 740 26.97 0.44 1.09
CA GLY A 740 27.19 1.85 1.47
C GLY A 740 26.82 2.10 2.94
N GLU A 741 27.60 2.88 3.72
CA GLU A 741 27.21 3.38 5.06
C GLU A 741 26.88 4.88 5.06
N LEU A 742 27.19 5.60 3.98
CA LEU A 742 26.98 7.04 3.88
C LEU A 742 25.71 7.35 3.08
N GLY A 743 25.03 8.43 3.47
CA GLY A 743 23.75 8.90 2.92
C GLY A 743 23.73 9.22 1.41
N PRO A 744 22.71 9.94 0.93
CA PRO A 744 21.99 9.66 -0.32
C PRO A 744 22.72 9.98 -1.64
N THR A 745 24.00 10.31 -1.64
CA THR A 745 24.69 10.90 -2.82
C THR A 745 25.49 9.93 -3.68
N LEU A 746 25.33 8.62 -3.53
CA LEU A 746 26.12 7.61 -4.24
C LEU A 746 25.30 6.89 -5.34
N GLY A 747 25.24 7.49 -6.54
CA GLY A 747 24.39 7.04 -7.65
C GLY A 747 24.42 5.54 -7.99
N GLY A 748 23.23 4.97 -8.04
CA GLY A 748 22.87 3.63 -8.50
C GLY A 748 21.43 3.33 -8.07
N THR A 749 20.71 2.46 -8.78
CA THR A 749 19.30 2.10 -8.46
C THR A 749 19.10 1.44 -7.08
N SER A 750 20.16 1.35 -6.27
CA SER A 750 20.29 0.55 -5.06
C SER A 750 21.32 1.15 -4.10
N THR A 751 21.10 2.37 -3.61
CA THR A 751 21.93 2.97 -2.54
C THR A 751 21.65 2.29 -1.21
N SER A 752 22.52 1.34 -0.86
CA SER A 752 22.59 0.72 0.47
C SER A 752 23.15 1.69 1.50
N GLY A 753 22.51 1.76 2.67
CA GLY A 753 22.86 2.65 3.79
C GLY A 753 22.41 2.07 5.14
N PHE A 754 22.50 2.87 6.20
CA PHE A 754 21.93 2.59 7.53
C PHE A 754 20.48 2.07 7.47
N MET A 755 19.71 2.58 6.50
CA MET A 755 18.28 2.34 6.24
C MET A 755 17.98 1.09 5.38
N GLY A 756 18.97 0.28 5.01
CA GLY A 756 18.77 -0.98 4.26
C GLY A 756 19.60 -1.08 2.97
N TYR A 757 19.63 -2.28 2.37
CA TYR A 757 20.55 -2.69 1.30
C TYR A 757 19.81 -2.94 -0.02
N GLY A 758 20.49 -2.80 -1.17
CA GLY A 758 19.95 -3.28 -2.46
C GLY A 758 18.59 -2.69 -2.85
N ALA A 759 17.65 -3.56 -3.26
CA ALA A 759 16.23 -3.24 -3.50
C ALA A 759 15.42 -2.94 -2.22
N LYS A 760 16.10 -2.78 -1.08
CA LYS A 760 15.60 -2.61 0.29
C LYS A 760 14.82 -3.83 0.83
N PRO A 761 15.06 -4.25 2.08
CA PRO A 761 14.24 -5.26 2.73
C PRO A 761 12.77 -4.86 2.72
N LEU A 762 11.88 -5.85 2.55
CA LEU A 762 10.45 -5.62 2.35
C LEU A 762 9.83 -4.71 3.43
N SER A 763 10.25 -4.85 4.69
CA SER A 763 9.73 -4.04 5.80
C SER A 763 10.01 -2.54 5.65
N ALA A 764 11.21 -2.17 5.20
CA ALA A 764 11.57 -0.77 4.96
C ALA A 764 10.82 -0.20 3.75
N ARG A 765 10.71 -1.01 2.69
CA ARG A 765 10.05 -0.61 1.45
C ARG A 765 8.55 -0.36 1.66
N LEU A 766 7.85 -1.31 2.29
CA LEU A 766 6.40 -1.21 2.50
C LEU A 766 6.04 -0.04 3.40
N HIS A 767 6.71 0.12 4.55
CA HIS A 767 6.41 1.20 5.46
C HIS A 767 6.70 2.57 4.85
N GLY A 768 7.86 2.72 4.19
CA GLY A 768 8.24 3.96 3.53
C GLY A 768 7.26 4.37 2.43
N VAL A 769 6.87 3.46 1.55
CA VAL A 769 5.89 3.77 0.49
C VAL A 769 4.54 4.22 1.09
N HIS A 770 4.07 3.59 2.17
CA HIS A 770 2.82 4.02 2.83
C HIS A 770 2.97 5.30 3.64
N ARG A 771 4.18 5.66 4.08
CA ARG A 771 4.45 6.98 4.66
C ARG A 771 4.47 8.06 3.57
N GLY A 772 4.98 7.73 2.39
CA GLY A 772 4.82 8.48 1.14
C GLY A 772 5.12 9.97 1.29
N VAL A 773 4.10 10.80 1.01
CA VAL A 773 4.17 12.27 1.08
C VAL A 773 4.67 12.83 2.43
N TYR A 774 4.58 12.06 3.51
CA TYR A 774 4.98 12.50 4.85
C TYR A 774 6.41 12.13 5.25
N LEU A 775 7.23 11.70 4.29
CA LEU A 775 8.65 11.43 4.49
C LEU A 775 9.44 12.74 4.40
N GLU A 776 10.35 12.96 5.35
CA GLU A 776 11.35 14.04 5.26
C GLU A 776 12.49 13.66 4.30
N HIS A 777 12.73 12.35 4.11
CA HIS A 777 13.83 11.77 3.36
C HIS A 777 13.41 10.55 2.54
N SER A 778 12.52 10.78 1.57
CA SER A 778 12.05 9.73 0.63
C SER A 778 13.19 9.09 -0.17
N GLU A 779 14.32 9.79 -0.34
CA GLU A 779 15.52 9.29 -0.99
C GLU A 779 16.13 8.06 -0.28
N TYR A 780 15.81 7.85 1.00
CA TYR A 780 16.19 6.65 1.75
C TYR A 780 15.38 5.41 1.37
N ILE A 781 14.16 5.60 0.87
CA ILE A 781 13.21 4.54 0.53
C ILE A 781 13.40 4.07 -0.91
N TYR A 782 13.78 4.95 -1.84
CA TYR A 782 14.04 4.58 -3.23
C TYR A 782 15.28 5.24 -3.85
N ALA A 783 16.35 4.47 -3.96
CA ALA A 783 17.47 4.71 -4.88
C ALA A 783 18.06 6.15 -4.89
N GLY A 784 17.98 6.89 -3.78
CA GLY A 784 18.45 8.29 -3.74
C GLY A 784 17.54 9.29 -4.48
N ASN A 785 16.31 8.92 -4.83
CA ASN A 785 15.34 9.79 -5.47
C ASN A 785 14.45 10.48 -4.41
N PRO A 786 14.63 11.79 -4.16
CA PRO A 786 13.83 12.54 -3.19
C PRO A 786 12.39 12.82 -3.65
N ASP A 787 12.08 12.59 -4.93
CA ASP A 787 10.73 12.76 -5.47
C ASP A 787 9.95 11.43 -5.47
N ALA A 788 10.59 10.33 -5.07
CA ALA A 788 9.95 9.01 -5.07
C ALA A 788 8.83 8.95 -4.02
N PHE A 789 7.63 8.55 -4.44
CA PHE A 789 6.44 8.41 -3.58
C PHE A 789 5.94 9.72 -2.95
N ALA A 790 6.40 10.88 -3.42
CA ALA A 790 5.94 12.17 -2.94
C ALA A 790 4.41 12.36 -3.08
N GLU A 791 3.78 11.61 -3.98
CA GLU A 791 2.33 11.65 -4.25
C GLU A 791 1.56 10.54 -3.52
N VAL A 792 2.25 9.58 -2.87
CA VAL A 792 1.57 8.45 -2.23
C VAL A 792 0.98 8.88 -0.89
N VAL A 793 -0.34 8.72 -0.76
CA VAL A 793 -1.08 8.90 0.49
C VAL A 793 -1.73 7.59 0.90
N PHE A 794 -1.43 7.12 2.11
CA PHE A 794 -2.08 5.91 2.64
C PHE A 794 -3.56 6.18 2.95
N PRO A 795 -4.52 5.34 2.48
CA PRO A 795 -5.95 5.55 2.72
C PRO A 795 -6.39 5.44 4.20
N GLN A 796 -5.47 5.08 5.10
CA GLN A 796 -5.69 4.90 6.54
C GLN A 796 -4.73 5.75 7.36
N ASP A 797 -5.02 5.85 8.66
CA ASP A 797 -3.99 6.26 9.60
C ASP A 797 -2.88 5.19 9.63
N ILE A 798 -1.66 5.54 9.24
CA ILE A 798 -0.51 4.63 9.17
C ILE A 798 -0.16 3.99 10.53
N ARG A 799 -0.62 4.59 11.64
CA ARG A 799 -0.48 4.03 12.99
C ARG A 799 -1.37 2.81 13.23
N ASN A 800 -2.37 2.58 12.38
CA ASN A 800 -3.23 1.40 12.44
C ASN A 800 -2.47 0.13 12.00
N CYS A 801 -1.53 -0.33 12.81
CA CYS A 801 -0.66 -1.48 12.50
C CYS A 801 -1.47 -2.74 12.19
N THR A 802 -2.62 -2.93 12.86
CA THR A 802 -3.51 -4.09 12.69
C THR A 802 -4.13 -4.16 11.29
N LYS A 803 -4.07 -3.06 10.51
CA LYS A 803 -4.48 -3.05 9.10
C LYS A 803 -3.70 -4.07 8.28
N CYS A 804 -2.40 -4.20 8.53
CA CYS A 804 -1.51 -5.14 7.84
C CYS A 804 -1.12 -6.32 8.75
N HIS A 805 -0.99 -6.08 10.04
CA HIS A 805 -0.55 -7.04 11.05
C HIS A 805 -1.72 -7.59 11.88
N SER A 806 -2.52 -8.46 11.28
CA SER A 806 -3.62 -9.14 11.99
C SER A 806 -3.09 -10.15 13.03
N ALA A 807 -4.00 -10.67 13.88
CA ALA A 807 -3.68 -11.74 14.84
C ALA A 807 -3.14 -13.03 14.20
N ASP A 808 -3.36 -13.21 12.89
CA ASP A 808 -2.85 -14.35 12.11
C ASP A 808 -1.40 -14.17 11.66
N THR A 809 -0.80 -13.00 11.93
CA THR A 809 0.60 -12.70 11.63
C THR A 809 1.54 -13.05 12.78
N THR A 810 2.84 -12.90 12.54
CA THR A 810 3.89 -13.23 13.53
C THR A 810 3.85 -12.42 14.83
N GLY A 811 3.18 -11.25 14.86
CA GLY A 811 3.18 -10.35 16.04
C GLY A 811 4.52 -9.65 16.31
N THR A 812 5.54 -9.82 15.46
CA THR A 812 6.86 -9.22 15.66
C THR A 812 6.87 -7.70 15.56
N TRP A 813 5.86 -7.10 14.92
CA TRP A 813 5.73 -5.64 14.84
C TRP A 813 5.60 -4.97 16.22
N GLU A 814 5.05 -5.69 17.20
CA GLU A 814 4.86 -5.23 18.58
C GLU A 814 6.05 -5.62 19.47
N THR A 815 6.57 -6.83 19.27
CA THR A 815 7.53 -7.46 20.20
C THR A 815 8.99 -7.30 19.79
N GLU A 816 9.26 -7.02 18.51
CA GLU A 816 10.61 -6.91 17.92
C GLU A 816 10.76 -5.62 17.10
N PRO A 817 10.71 -4.43 17.74
CA PRO A 817 10.93 -3.16 17.04
C PRO A 817 12.37 -3.12 16.49
N GLY A 818 12.48 -2.86 15.19
CA GLY A 818 13.76 -2.82 14.49
C GLY A 818 13.86 -1.64 13.54
N ARG A 819 15.08 -1.10 13.40
CA ARG A 819 15.35 0.14 12.66
C ARG A 819 14.80 0.12 11.23
N LEU A 820 14.81 -1.03 10.54
CA LEU A 820 14.35 -1.11 9.13
C LEU A 820 12.86 -0.73 8.99
N ALA A 821 12.03 -1.13 9.96
CA ALA A 821 10.61 -0.85 9.95
C ALA A 821 10.29 0.53 10.56
N CYS A 822 11.01 0.92 11.61
CA CYS A 822 10.75 2.19 12.31
C CYS A 822 11.24 3.39 11.49
N MET A 823 12.47 3.31 10.99
CA MET A 823 13.13 4.43 10.32
C MET A 823 12.62 4.69 8.90
N SER A 824 11.84 3.76 8.34
CA SER A 824 11.14 3.98 7.08
C SER A 824 9.91 4.88 7.22
N CYS A 825 9.43 5.12 8.44
CA CYS A 825 8.38 6.13 8.71
C CYS A 825 8.88 7.30 9.57
N HIS A 826 9.86 7.04 10.43
CA HIS A 826 10.48 8.03 11.32
C HIS A 826 11.85 8.43 10.77
N ASP A 827 11.86 9.27 9.74
CA ASP A 827 13.05 9.51 8.93
C ASP A 827 13.75 10.84 9.18
N SER A 828 13.25 11.69 10.09
CA SER A 828 13.92 12.96 10.45
C SER A 828 15.39 12.80 10.83
N ASP A 829 16.18 13.85 10.63
CA ASP A 829 17.61 13.89 11.01
C ASP A 829 17.84 13.48 12.47
N SER A 830 16.98 13.93 13.39
CA SER A 830 17.06 13.58 14.81
C SER A 830 16.76 12.10 15.06
N ALA A 831 15.74 11.55 14.40
CA ALA A 831 15.41 10.13 14.49
C ALA A 831 16.55 9.26 13.92
N ASN A 832 17.15 9.68 12.81
CA ASN A 832 18.30 9.01 12.20
C ASN A 832 19.49 8.98 13.17
N ALA A 833 19.84 10.13 13.76
CA ALA A 833 20.92 10.22 14.74
C ALA A 833 20.64 9.32 15.96
N HIS A 834 19.40 9.33 16.48
CA HIS A 834 18.98 8.45 17.57
C HIS A 834 19.16 6.97 17.21
N ALA A 835 18.66 6.53 16.06
CA ALA A 835 18.72 5.13 15.67
C ALA A 835 20.16 4.66 15.41
N ILE A 836 21.03 5.53 14.89
CA ILE A 836 22.47 5.27 14.74
C ILE A 836 23.11 5.02 16.11
N LEU A 837 22.82 5.86 17.11
CA LEU A 837 23.34 5.69 18.48
C LEU A 837 22.86 4.40 19.15
N MET A 838 21.65 3.93 18.79
CA MET A 838 21.06 2.69 19.31
C MET A 838 21.43 1.44 18.49
N THR A 839 22.34 1.57 17.53
CA THR A 839 22.77 0.46 16.67
C THR A 839 24.28 0.31 16.75
N SER A 840 24.74 -0.74 17.43
CA SER A 840 26.17 -1.07 17.47
C SER A 840 26.60 -1.75 16.17
N ASN A 841 27.72 -1.29 15.60
CA ASN A 841 28.46 -2.02 14.57
C ASN A 841 29.68 -2.71 15.24
N PRO A 842 29.59 -4.01 15.59
CA PRO A 842 30.64 -4.70 16.35
C PRO A 842 31.95 -4.92 15.57
N THR A 843 32.00 -4.57 14.27
CA THR A 843 33.25 -4.58 13.50
C THR A 843 33.38 -3.28 12.68
N PRO A 844 33.74 -2.16 13.33
CA PRO A 844 33.75 -0.84 12.68
C PRO A 844 34.73 -0.70 11.50
N ALA A 845 35.78 -1.54 11.48
CA ALA A 845 36.79 -1.55 10.41
C ALA A 845 36.31 -2.26 9.13
N ASP A 846 35.19 -2.96 9.20
CA ASP A 846 34.46 -3.49 8.04
C ASP A 846 33.20 -2.65 7.84
N PRO A 847 33.21 -1.65 6.94
CA PRO A 847 32.03 -0.82 6.66
C PRO A 847 30.85 -1.64 6.10
N TRP A 848 31.02 -2.95 5.90
CA TRP A 848 30.06 -3.85 5.26
C TRP A 848 29.47 -4.92 6.18
N ASN A 849 29.76 -4.92 7.49
CA ASN A 849 29.41 -6.04 8.37
C ASN A 849 27.90 -6.21 8.68
N VAL A 850 27.44 -7.47 8.57
CA VAL A 850 26.08 -8.01 8.76
C VAL A 850 25.53 -7.97 10.19
N ASN A 851 26.39 -7.87 11.20
CA ASN A 851 26.08 -8.12 12.61
C ASN A 851 25.69 -6.85 13.36
N ARG A 852 24.84 -5.99 12.79
CA ARG A 852 24.34 -4.84 13.56
C ARG A 852 23.51 -5.32 14.73
N VAL A 853 23.86 -4.86 15.92
CA VAL A 853 23.14 -5.17 17.15
C VAL A 853 22.35 -3.94 17.55
N GLU A 854 21.03 -4.06 17.51
CA GLU A 854 20.11 -2.97 17.84
C GLU A 854 19.66 -3.11 19.31
N THR A 855 19.60 -1.98 20.01
CA THR A 855 19.11 -1.91 21.39
C THR A 855 17.68 -1.35 21.48
N CYS A 856 17.01 -1.12 20.34
CA CYS A 856 15.66 -0.54 20.25
C CYS A 856 14.67 -1.22 21.21
N LYS A 857 14.65 -2.56 21.25
CA LYS A 857 13.76 -3.36 22.12
C LYS A 857 13.91 -3.04 23.62
N THR A 858 15.06 -2.56 24.07
CA THR A 858 15.28 -2.18 25.47
C THR A 858 14.32 -1.06 25.92
N CYS A 859 14.06 -0.11 25.03
CA CYS A 859 13.27 1.09 25.30
C CYS A 859 11.89 1.08 24.62
N HIS A 860 11.77 0.38 23.49
CA HIS A 860 10.56 0.32 22.66
C HIS A 860 9.91 -1.08 22.62
N GLY A 861 10.43 -2.06 23.35
CA GLY A 861 9.81 -3.40 23.39
C GLY A 861 8.46 -3.41 24.10
N GLU A 862 7.79 -4.56 24.05
CA GLU A 862 6.50 -4.78 24.72
C GLU A 862 6.50 -4.31 26.18
N GLY A 863 5.41 -3.65 26.58
CA GLY A 863 5.20 -3.14 27.93
C GLY A 863 5.99 -1.88 28.30
N LYS A 864 6.94 -1.43 27.46
CA LYS A 864 7.67 -0.17 27.68
C LYS A 864 6.79 1.06 27.46
N GLU A 865 7.25 2.22 27.90
CA GLU A 865 6.49 3.49 27.76
C GLU A 865 6.26 3.86 26.29
N PHE A 866 7.28 3.64 25.45
CA PHE A 866 7.25 3.95 24.02
C PHE A 866 7.12 2.70 23.13
N ALA A 867 6.41 1.69 23.62
CA ALA A 867 6.14 0.48 22.85
C ALA A 867 5.20 0.79 21.65
N PRO A 868 5.40 0.14 20.48
CA PRO A 868 4.62 0.41 19.26
C PRO A 868 3.10 0.39 19.47
N ASP A 869 2.58 -0.58 20.23
CA ASP A 869 1.17 -0.73 20.58
C ASP A 869 0.60 0.47 21.35
N LYS A 870 1.42 1.15 22.14
CA LYS A 870 1.01 2.34 22.90
C LYS A 870 1.07 3.61 22.07
N VAL A 871 2.15 3.82 21.33
CA VAL A 871 2.38 5.09 20.60
C VAL A 871 1.68 5.14 19.24
N HIS A 872 1.34 3.97 18.67
CA HIS A 872 0.55 3.86 17.44
C HIS A 872 -0.93 3.53 17.70
N ASN A 873 -1.41 3.73 18.93
CA ASN A 873 -2.80 3.53 19.26
C ASN A 873 -3.70 4.63 18.67
N ILE A 874 -4.75 4.24 17.94
CA ILE A 874 -5.73 5.14 17.30
C ILE A 874 -7.09 5.21 18.04
N SER A 875 -7.14 4.79 19.31
CA SER A 875 -8.35 4.79 20.14
C SER A 875 -8.89 6.20 20.48
N ASN A 876 -10.12 6.24 21.00
CA ASN A 876 -10.90 7.46 21.21
C ASN A 876 -10.46 8.25 22.48
N PRO A 877 -10.37 9.60 22.45
CA PRO A 877 -10.66 10.49 21.33
C PRO A 877 -9.58 10.49 20.26
N TYR A 878 -9.98 10.14 19.03
CA TYR A 878 -9.09 10.06 17.89
C TYR A 878 -8.74 11.47 17.41
N LYS A 879 -7.44 11.79 17.37
CA LYS A 879 -6.90 12.98 16.72
C LYS A 879 -6.05 12.56 15.51
N PRO A 880 -6.41 12.96 14.28
CA PRO A 880 -5.52 12.79 13.13
C PRO A 880 -4.21 13.55 13.39
N PRO A 881 -3.04 12.91 13.24
CA PRO A 881 -1.77 13.53 13.61
C PRO A 881 -1.10 14.26 12.42
N TYR A 882 -1.63 14.12 11.20
CA TYR A 882 -1.16 14.80 10.00
C TYR A 882 -2.33 15.20 9.09
N PRO A 883 -2.26 16.35 8.39
CA PRO A 883 -3.22 16.73 7.37
C PRO A 883 -3.12 15.79 6.16
N ARG A 884 -4.22 15.47 5.47
CA ARG A 884 -4.18 14.60 4.28
C ARG A 884 -3.84 15.30 2.96
N LYS A 885 -3.65 16.61 3.01
CA LYS A 885 -3.14 17.37 1.86
C LYS A 885 -1.62 17.34 1.89
N ALA A 886 -1.00 17.18 0.72
CA ALA A 886 0.40 17.52 0.55
C ALA A 886 0.56 19.02 0.92
N GLU A 887 1.50 19.34 1.80
CA GLU A 887 1.79 20.74 2.18
C GLU A 887 2.49 21.52 1.06
#